data_AF-A0A6C0HGN7-F1
#
_entry.id   AF-A0A6C0HGN7-F1
#
_cell.length_a   1.000
_cell.length_b   1.000
_cell.length_c   1.000
_cell.angle_alpha   90.00
_cell.angle_beta   90.00
_cell.angle_gamma   90.00
#
_symmetry.space_group_name_H-M   'P 1'
#
loop_
_entity.id
_entity.type
_entity.pdbx_description
1 polymer ?
#
loop_
_entity_poly.entity_id
_entity_poly.type
_entity_poly.pdbx_seq_one_letter_code
_entity_poly.pdbx_strand_id
1 'polypeptide(L)'
;MSLSHNSSHSSEDSDNDSIESAISIGDLANNPDLEELVKSKTYFKYDPLCLRKKSNWSKTKNEYKFDTPEFDPIKLNADIHSHSPKLESLLKRIEDLDKRDMERDGRKYKHFIFSDIKSGLYGAKLIAGALLAKGMHLGYSAKANPPKSKKAYQKIELDEDAKLLRTKFNNFYLLSSVAVYDQPISVVMKKAILKKFNERPDNIYGELARIIIMDSGYKEGIDLFDIKYVHIFEPQTTMADQKQVIGRGTRTCGQKGLQFHPTKGWPLYVYIYDIAIPQELQRQMLGSPTLFDLYMKALNIDFRLFNFQHDLERNTVYGSVDYELNRAIHNFAIEPDEDDVMFGGAHRKFVINQKMPKLILGPENPKIDFIVRPPIQHEMSFEETREFVAKYFKDFEWKNVKMENNCVEKKGGASELLNYTPTQGFVQSYFSPENPIKGMLLWHSVGTGKTCSAIAAASSSFERAGYTILWVTRTTLKNDIWKNMFDQVCNENIRELIESGVNIPNEQSKRIRLLSKAWSIRPMSYKQFSNLVRKENSFYDALVKKNGDADPLRKTLLIIDEAHKLYGGEDLSSIERPDMKALVAALQNSYLVSGADSVRLLLMTATPITGNPMELVKLLNLTKPIDQQMPEDFADFSDIYLNEEGRFTVAGERQYLDDIAGRVSYLNREKDARQFSQPIVKFVQSPLVDNIKEVAKLDKQLFREQILGDLADLQKQVEENNKEIDGELKGINAQRFGFLKTKCDELDGKAKKECEKVVRAHIKDIVAEAKDSIQVIKDNIKALKESIKERKSFRKETLGAIKADNSPETMSKLEELKQSMYYTIAHQCGKKITDNKQLEEAVKQLPQVSEIDTKIQKLDDRIENSKQQLQISIHAHKNRLKYIKSITKTDITQDERNLLRKVLREETKKGNVNVKTNTKSINDFEKDIAKEKRQIAKTRKAVVRKIKKQINKTVKEQKKEAKEIEKAEKAEEKIRQKQGIFLKELKSDYLKGLVEKHKPDIERQIDAIHDKYADMAGEKQAAREAKIEKAIHKATQKRQKLIEAEHKKTMKHQKDLAKEAEKAEKEAHKNAEKAAKEAEKRHKEAERLEKEAHKNAEKENKERAKELEKRAKEQERLAKEQEKLEKEAAKEAEKRAKELEKAEKAQAAATKKLQTEQKKLNKTAKNQ
;
A
#
# COMPACT_ATOMS: atom_id res chain seq x y z
N MET A 1 25.45 -38.66 -6.82
CA MET A 1 25.05 -39.88 -7.56
C MET A 1 23.89 -40.51 -6.82
N SER A 2 22.80 -40.74 -7.56
CA SER A 2 21.89 -41.87 -7.43
C SER A 2 21.29 -42.18 -6.05
N LEU A 3 20.03 -41.76 -5.93
CA LEU A 3 18.92 -42.48 -5.29
C LEU A 3 18.99 -44.00 -5.53
N SER A 4 18.62 -44.79 -4.51
CA SER A 4 17.49 -45.73 -4.65
C SER A 4 17.08 -46.30 -3.29
N HIS A 5 15.79 -46.17 -3.01
CA HIS A 5 14.99 -46.87 -2.02
C HIS A 5 15.27 -48.39 -1.94
N ASN A 6 15.13 -48.98 -0.74
CA ASN A 6 14.00 -49.88 -0.53
C ASN A 6 13.65 -50.13 0.95
N SER A 7 12.34 -50.10 1.15
CA SER A 7 11.52 -50.39 2.32
C SER A 7 11.70 -51.79 2.92
N SER A 8 11.55 -51.93 4.24
CA SER A 8 10.48 -52.74 4.84
C SER A 8 10.51 -52.77 6.38
N HIS A 9 9.47 -52.19 6.96
CA HIS A 9 8.57 -52.70 8.02
C HIS A 9 9.01 -53.03 9.47
N SER A 10 8.08 -52.60 10.34
CA SER A 10 7.68 -53.05 11.69
C SER A 10 8.64 -52.80 12.85
N SER A 11 8.24 -52.28 14.00
CA SER A 11 6.90 -51.99 14.56
C SER A 11 7.07 -51.24 15.89
N GLU A 12 6.08 -50.42 16.22
CA GLU A 12 5.61 -50.11 17.59
C GLU A 12 6.65 -49.69 18.63
N ASP A 13 6.76 -48.39 18.89
CA ASP A 13 6.33 -47.88 20.20
C ASP A 13 6.12 -46.36 20.13
N SER A 14 5.03 -45.95 20.79
CA SER A 14 4.53 -44.59 20.89
C SER A 14 5.39 -43.77 21.85
N ASP A 15 5.99 -42.68 21.37
CA ASP A 15 6.45 -41.62 22.27
C ASP A 15 6.04 -40.24 21.77
N ASN A 16 5.54 -39.50 22.74
CA ASN A 16 4.79 -38.27 22.66
C ASN A 16 5.76 -37.13 22.94
N ASP A 17 6.56 -36.70 21.94
CA ASP A 17 7.44 -35.55 22.09
C ASP A 17 6.98 -34.39 21.21
N SER A 18 6.38 -33.43 21.90
CA SER A 18 6.02 -32.10 21.46
C SER A 18 7.25 -31.31 20.97
N ILE A 19 7.05 -30.64 19.84
CA ILE A 19 7.94 -29.71 19.15
C ILE A 19 8.50 -28.63 20.10
N GLU A 20 9.76 -28.78 20.51
CA GLU A 20 10.60 -27.68 21.01
C GLU A 20 11.37 -27.06 19.84
N SER A 21 10.72 -26.14 19.12
CA SER A 21 11.42 -25.12 18.33
C SER A 21 10.55 -23.87 18.21
N ALA A 22 10.11 -23.37 19.37
CA ALA A 22 9.56 -22.03 19.47
C ALA A 22 10.69 -21.12 19.98
N ILE A 23 11.10 -20.14 19.18
CA ILE A 23 11.65 -18.90 19.72
C ILE A 23 10.69 -18.48 20.84
N SER A 24 11.21 -18.38 22.07
CA SER A 24 10.39 -18.23 23.27
C SER A 24 9.37 -17.12 23.06
N ILE A 25 8.09 -17.48 23.20
CA ILE A 25 6.93 -16.60 23.11
C ILE A 25 7.03 -15.46 24.16
N GLY A 26 7.93 -15.58 25.14
CA GLY A 26 8.28 -14.55 26.11
C GLY A 26 9.30 -13.51 25.63
N ASP A 27 10.12 -13.80 24.63
CA ASP A 27 11.30 -12.99 24.29
C ASP A 27 10.94 -11.72 23.50
N LEU A 28 9.89 -11.78 22.68
CA LEU A 28 9.29 -10.61 22.02
C LEU A 28 8.75 -9.56 23.00
N ALA A 29 8.39 -9.98 24.22
CA ALA A 29 7.88 -9.07 25.25
C ALA A 29 8.99 -8.34 26.00
N ASN A 30 10.22 -8.86 26.01
CA ASN A 30 11.30 -8.40 26.88
C ASN A 30 12.50 -7.81 26.11
N ASN A 31 12.34 -7.50 24.82
CA ASN A 31 13.42 -6.95 24.01
C ASN A 31 13.84 -5.54 24.50
N PRO A 32 15.09 -5.32 24.96
CA PRO A 32 15.59 -4.02 25.42
C PRO A 32 15.64 -2.95 24.32
N ASP A 33 15.78 -3.37 23.05
CA ASP A 33 15.72 -2.46 21.89
C ASP A 33 14.38 -1.75 21.79
N LEU A 34 13.30 -2.35 22.31
CA LEU A 34 11.96 -1.76 22.33
C LEU A 34 11.88 -0.55 23.26
N GLU A 35 12.66 -0.51 24.35
CA GLU A 35 12.68 0.64 25.27
C GLU A 35 13.49 1.82 24.72
N GLU A 36 14.52 1.55 23.92
CA GLU A 36 15.37 2.58 23.30
C GLU A 36 14.74 3.15 22.01
N LEU A 37 14.04 2.31 21.23
CA LEU A 37 13.22 2.71 20.07
C LEU A 37 12.00 3.57 20.44
N VAL A 38 11.46 3.42 21.65
CA VAL A 38 10.29 4.17 22.14
C VAL A 38 10.68 5.53 22.73
N LYS A 39 11.88 5.67 23.31
CA LYS A 39 12.38 6.94 23.86
C LYS A 39 12.75 7.98 22.79
N SER A 40 12.98 7.56 21.55
CA SER A 40 13.50 8.41 20.46
C SER A 40 12.47 8.83 19.39
N LYS A 41 11.22 8.34 19.44
CA LYS A 41 10.20 8.62 18.41
C LYS A 41 9.02 9.44 18.94
N THR A 42 8.95 10.71 18.54
CA THR A 42 7.65 11.34 18.26
C THR A 42 6.99 10.54 17.14
N TYR A 43 5.93 9.79 17.43
CA TYR A 43 5.24 8.96 16.44
C TYR A 43 4.55 9.84 15.38
N PHE A 44 5.21 10.01 14.24
CA PHE A 44 4.59 10.53 13.02
C PHE A 44 3.98 9.37 12.24
N LYS A 45 2.68 9.43 12.00
CA LYS A 45 2.01 8.56 11.03
C LYS A 45 1.92 9.30 9.71
N TYR A 46 2.59 8.78 8.68
CA TYR A 46 2.47 9.31 7.33
C TYR A 46 1.28 8.67 6.62
N ASP A 47 0.48 9.50 5.94
CA ASP A 47 -0.58 9.02 5.05
C ASP A 47 0.02 8.68 3.66
N PRO A 48 0.00 7.40 3.22
CA PRO A 48 0.55 6.99 1.93
C PRO A 48 -0.08 7.71 0.73
N LEU A 49 -1.40 7.96 0.77
CA LEU A 49 -2.10 8.64 -0.32
C LEU A 49 -1.73 10.13 -0.39
N CYS A 50 -1.50 10.74 0.77
CA CYS A 50 -0.98 12.11 0.86
C CYS A 50 0.43 12.19 0.26
N LEU A 51 1.34 11.30 0.68
CA LEU A 51 2.71 11.26 0.17
C LEU A 51 2.75 11.10 -1.35
N ARG A 52 1.99 10.14 -1.90
CA ARG A 52 1.95 9.88 -3.35
C ARG A 52 1.53 11.13 -4.14
N LYS A 53 0.44 11.80 -3.73
CA LYS A 53 -0.05 13.02 -4.42
C LYS A 53 0.86 14.22 -4.23
N LYS A 54 1.33 14.46 -3.01
CA LYS A 54 2.14 15.63 -2.66
C LYS A 54 3.59 15.54 -3.14
N SER A 55 4.06 14.33 -3.46
CA SER A 55 5.33 14.13 -4.17
C SER A 55 5.33 14.73 -5.59
N ASN A 56 4.16 14.94 -6.19
CA ASN A 56 4.03 15.58 -7.50
C ASN A 56 3.93 17.10 -7.41
N TRP A 57 3.22 17.60 -6.39
CA TRP A 57 2.91 19.02 -6.24
C TRP A 57 2.43 19.34 -4.82
N SER A 58 2.95 20.39 -4.20
CA SER A 58 2.63 20.73 -2.80
C SER A 58 1.24 21.36 -2.61
N LYS A 59 0.70 22.16 -3.56
CA LYS A 59 -0.49 23.00 -3.34
C LYS A 59 -1.57 22.92 -4.42
N THR A 60 -2.84 22.78 -4.05
CA THR A 60 -3.95 22.72 -5.02
C THR A 60 -4.63 24.07 -5.18
N LYS A 61 -4.60 24.61 -6.40
CA LYS A 61 -5.42 25.76 -6.84
C LYS A 61 -5.94 25.52 -8.26
N ASN A 62 -7.07 26.13 -8.60
CA ASN A 62 -7.61 26.06 -9.97
C ASN A 62 -6.74 26.82 -10.98
N GLU A 63 -5.96 27.81 -10.52
CA GLU A 63 -5.00 28.57 -11.34
C GLU A 63 -3.99 27.67 -12.08
N TYR A 64 -3.75 26.46 -11.58
CA TYR A 64 -2.81 25.50 -12.17
C TYR A 64 -3.48 24.50 -13.14
N LYS A 65 -4.81 24.53 -13.29
CA LYS A 65 -5.54 23.63 -14.19
C LYS A 65 -5.71 24.26 -15.55
N PHE A 66 -5.10 23.66 -16.57
CA PHE A 66 -5.16 24.22 -17.93
C PHE A 66 -6.55 24.19 -18.58
N ASP A 67 -7.44 23.33 -18.09
CA ASP A 67 -8.80 23.18 -18.60
C ASP A 67 -9.85 23.95 -17.79
N THR A 68 -9.43 24.96 -17.03
CA THR A 68 -10.32 25.93 -16.39
C THR A 68 -10.06 27.36 -16.86
N PRO A 69 -11.07 28.24 -16.86
CA PRO A 69 -10.90 29.64 -17.26
C PRO A 69 -9.89 30.42 -16.39
N GLU A 70 -9.65 29.96 -15.17
CA GLU A 70 -8.72 30.56 -14.19
C GLU A 70 -7.24 30.20 -14.43
N PHE A 71 -6.91 29.45 -15.49
CA PHE A 71 -5.55 28.98 -15.76
C PHE A 71 -4.57 30.14 -15.98
N ASP A 72 -3.49 30.17 -15.19
CA ASP A 72 -2.39 31.13 -15.34
C ASP A 72 -1.07 30.39 -15.63
N PRO A 73 -0.60 30.36 -16.89
CA PRO A 73 0.64 29.68 -17.26
C PRO A 73 1.89 30.37 -16.69
N ILE A 74 1.88 31.69 -16.51
CA ILE A 74 3.04 32.45 -16.02
C ILE A 74 3.26 32.12 -14.55
N LYS A 75 2.19 32.15 -13.77
CA LYS A 75 2.23 31.79 -12.35
C LYS A 75 2.60 30.33 -12.13
N LEU A 76 2.04 29.42 -12.92
CA LEU A 76 2.43 28.01 -12.87
C LEU A 76 3.93 27.84 -13.11
N ASN A 77 4.48 28.48 -14.14
CA ASN A 77 5.91 28.36 -14.47
C ASN A 77 6.83 28.89 -13.35
N ALA A 78 6.44 29.98 -12.68
CA ALA A 78 7.17 30.53 -11.53
C ALA A 78 7.11 29.60 -10.30
N ASP A 79 5.98 28.95 -10.06
CA ASP A 79 5.75 28.10 -8.88
C ASP A 79 6.38 26.70 -8.99
N ILE A 80 6.75 26.25 -10.20
CA ILE A 80 7.26 24.87 -10.44
C ILE A 80 8.45 24.53 -9.55
N HIS A 81 9.46 25.42 -9.45
CA HIS A 81 10.69 25.16 -8.70
C HIS A 81 10.42 24.88 -7.21
N SER A 82 9.60 25.72 -6.57
CA SER A 82 9.31 25.64 -5.14
C SER A 82 8.27 24.56 -4.78
N HIS A 83 7.32 24.28 -5.68
CA HIS A 83 6.19 23.37 -5.43
C HIS A 83 6.40 21.95 -6.00
N SER A 84 7.32 21.78 -6.96
CA SER A 84 7.68 20.48 -7.56
C SER A 84 9.08 20.45 -8.21
N PRO A 85 10.14 20.23 -7.42
CA PRO A 85 11.51 20.02 -7.93
C PRO A 85 11.59 18.86 -8.94
N LYS A 86 10.71 17.87 -8.77
CA LYS A 86 10.60 16.71 -9.65
C LYS A 86 10.06 17.08 -11.04
N LEU A 87 9.06 17.95 -11.12
CA LEU A 87 8.52 18.44 -12.39
C LEU A 87 9.52 19.32 -13.13
N GLU A 88 10.26 20.16 -12.40
CA GLU A 88 11.35 20.93 -12.97
C GLU A 88 12.43 20.01 -13.59
N SER A 89 12.84 18.98 -12.86
CA SER A 89 13.83 18.00 -13.34
C SER A 89 13.35 17.23 -14.57
N LEU A 90 12.04 16.94 -14.69
CA LEU A 90 11.44 16.37 -15.89
C LEU A 90 11.60 17.32 -17.09
N LEU A 91 11.17 18.57 -16.95
CA LEU A 91 11.18 19.57 -18.03
C LEU A 91 12.61 19.87 -18.49
N LYS A 92 13.52 20.14 -17.56
CA LYS A 92 14.94 20.38 -17.85
C LYS A 92 15.56 19.19 -18.57
N ARG A 93 15.22 17.96 -18.17
CA ARG A 93 15.72 16.76 -18.84
C ARG A 93 15.24 16.67 -20.30
N ILE A 94 13.99 17.02 -20.58
CA ILE A 94 13.47 17.04 -21.95
C ILE A 94 14.24 18.08 -22.78
N GLU A 95 14.44 19.28 -22.25
CA GLU A 95 15.23 20.35 -22.89
C GLU A 95 16.69 19.89 -23.15
N ASP A 96 17.35 19.26 -22.18
CA ASP A 96 18.72 18.73 -22.31
C ASP A 96 18.82 17.59 -23.35
N LEU A 97 17.77 16.76 -23.48
CA LEU A 97 17.71 15.70 -24.48
C LEU A 97 17.50 16.27 -25.88
N ASP A 98 16.58 17.23 -26.01
CA ASP A 98 16.33 17.93 -27.26
C ASP A 98 17.59 18.64 -27.78
N LYS A 99 18.32 19.32 -26.90
CA LYS A 99 19.56 20.00 -27.26
C LYS A 99 20.60 19.01 -27.79
N ARG A 100 20.82 17.90 -27.08
CA ARG A 100 21.77 16.86 -27.49
C ARG A 100 21.38 16.15 -28.79
N ASP A 101 20.09 15.88 -29.00
CA ASP A 101 19.62 15.27 -30.25
C ASP A 101 19.71 16.23 -31.43
N MET A 102 19.47 17.52 -31.20
CA MET A 102 19.66 18.55 -32.23
C MET A 102 21.14 18.72 -32.60
N GLU A 103 22.04 18.68 -31.60
CA GLU A 103 23.49 18.73 -31.82
C GLU A 103 24.03 17.50 -32.56
N ARG A 104 23.54 16.30 -32.25
CA ARG A 104 24.03 15.04 -32.84
C ARG A 104 23.39 14.72 -34.19
N ASP A 105 22.05 14.79 -34.27
CA ASP A 105 21.27 14.25 -35.40
C ASP A 105 20.57 15.35 -36.21
N GLY A 106 20.60 16.61 -35.75
CA GLY A 106 19.87 17.72 -36.37
C GLY A 106 18.34 17.60 -36.28
N ARG A 107 17.82 16.75 -35.39
CA ARG A 107 16.39 16.43 -35.25
C ARG A 107 16.00 16.22 -33.79
N LYS A 108 14.70 16.31 -33.51
CA LYS A 108 14.08 15.95 -32.23
C LYS A 108 13.41 14.58 -32.33
N TYR A 109 13.10 13.97 -31.19
CA TYR A 109 12.46 12.66 -31.13
C TYR A 109 11.19 12.67 -30.28
N LYS A 110 10.37 11.63 -30.41
CA LYS A 110 9.13 11.50 -29.66
C LYS A 110 9.37 11.04 -28.22
N HIS A 111 8.60 11.62 -27.30
CA HIS A 111 8.60 11.31 -25.87
C HIS A 111 7.25 10.74 -25.42
N PHE A 112 7.30 9.77 -24.53
CA PHE A 112 6.15 9.26 -23.80
C PHE A 112 6.30 9.61 -22.32
N ILE A 113 5.33 10.30 -21.73
CA ILE A 113 5.30 10.62 -20.30
C ILE A 113 4.15 9.87 -19.63
N PHE A 114 4.45 9.12 -18.58
CA PHE A 114 3.48 8.37 -17.80
C PHE A 114 3.39 8.91 -16.38
N SER A 115 2.17 9.06 -15.89
CA SER A 115 1.85 9.42 -14.51
C SER A 115 0.85 8.44 -13.93
N ASP A 116 1.17 7.80 -12.82
CA ASP A 116 0.30 6.82 -12.18
C ASP A 116 -0.93 7.46 -11.50
N ILE A 117 -0.87 8.74 -11.17
CA ILE A 117 -1.93 9.44 -10.43
C ILE A 117 -3.12 9.82 -11.32
N LYS A 118 -4.31 9.29 -10.99
CA LYS A 118 -5.61 9.71 -11.57
C LYS A 118 -6.17 10.92 -10.83
N SER A 119 -5.79 12.13 -11.25
CA SER A 119 -6.33 13.37 -10.66
C SER A 119 -6.43 14.50 -11.68
N GLY A 120 -7.41 15.39 -11.47
CA GLY A 120 -7.51 16.63 -12.25
C GLY A 120 -6.50 17.71 -11.83
N LEU A 121 -5.85 17.57 -10.67
CA LEU A 121 -4.96 18.57 -10.07
C LEU A 121 -3.50 18.11 -9.97
N TYR A 122 -3.24 16.82 -10.17
CA TYR A 122 -1.93 16.20 -10.03
C TYR A 122 -1.69 15.26 -11.21
N GLY A 123 -0.44 14.88 -11.43
CA GLY A 123 -0.10 13.86 -12.42
C GLY A 123 -0.21 14.36 -13.86
N ALA A 124 -0.81 13.56 -14.76
CA ALA A 124 -0.81 13.80 -16.20
C ALA A 124 -1.33 15.19 -16.61
N LYS A 125 -2.41 15.70 -15.98
CA LYS A 125 -2.94 17.03 -16.29
C LYS A 125 -2.04 18.18 -15.84
N LEU A 126 -1.38 18.03 -14.69
CA LEU A 126 -0.44 19.02 -14.19
C LEU A 126 0.78 19.12 -15.12
N ILE A 127 1.29 17.97 -15.57
CA ILE A 127 2.38 17.90 -16.55
C ILE A 127 1.94 18.59 -17.86
N ALA A 128 0.72 18.32 -18.35
CA ALA A 128 0.17 19.01 -19.52
C ALA A 128 0.10 20.53 -19.34
N GLY A 129 -0.36 21.01 -18.17
CA GLY A 129 -0.36 22.43 -17.83
C GLY A 129 1.05 23.05 -17.84
N ALA A 130 2.03 22.34 -17.30
CA ALA A 130 3.42 22.79 -17.29
C ALA A 130 4.05 22.84 -18.69
N LEU A 131 3.72 21.89 -19.58
CA LEU A 131 4.14 21.94 -20.98
C LEU A 131 3.52 23.15 -21.72
N LEU A 132 2.23 23.44 -21.48
CA LEU A 132 1.57 24.63 -22.02
C LEU A 132 2.27 25.91 -21.54
N ALA A 133 2.62 25.97 -20.25
CA ALA A 133 3.35 27.10 -19.67
C ALA A 133 4.77 27.28 -20.26
N LYS A 134 5.40 26.20 -20.72
CA LYS A 134 6.68 26.20 -21.44
C LYS A 134 6.54 26.44 -22.96
N GLY A 135 5.35 26.82 -23.44
CA GLY A 135 5.11 27.18 -24.84
C GLY A 135 4.85 26.00 -25.77
N MET A 136 4.53 24.81 -25.24
CA MET A 136 4.01 23.71 -26.07
C MET A 136 2.50 23.85 -26.29
N HIS A 137 1.98 23.16 -27.32
CA HIS A 137 0.57 23.23 -27.71
C HIS A 137 -0.10 21.86 -27.64
N LEU A 138 -1.33 21.83 -27.11
CA LEU A 138 -2.15 20.62 -27.08
C LEU A 138 -2.76 20.39 -28.47
N GLY A 139 -2.57 19.21 -29.06
CA GLY A 139 -2.99 18.89 -30.43
C GLY A 139 -4.50 18.67 -30.64
N TYR A 140 -5.32 19.00 -29.65
CA TYR A 140 -6.78 19.02 -29.74
C TYR A 140 -7.29 20.18 -28.88
N SER A 141 -8.46 20.72 -29.22
CA SER A 141 -9.06 21.83 -28.49
C SER A 141 -10.57 21.68 -28.36
N ALA A 142 -11.16 22.41 -27.43
CA ALA A 142 -12.61 22.51 -27.25
C ALA A 142 -12.99 23.99 -27.11
N LYS A 143 -13.98 24.44 -27.88
CA LYS A 143 -14.48 25.83 -27.80
C LYS A 143 -15.26 26.03 -26.50
N ALA A 144 -15.02 27.13 -25.80
CA ALA A 144 -15.80 27.47 -24.61
C ALA A 144 -17.25 27.83 -25.02
N ASN A 145 -18.21 27.38 -24.22
CA ASN A 145 -19.61 27.76 -24.38
C ASN A 145 -19.89 29.10 -23.67
N PRO A 146 -20.98 29.79 -24.04
CA PRO A 146 -21.43 30.99 -23.31
C PRO A 146 -21.69 30.68 -21.83
N PRO A 147 -21.50 31.64 -20.90
CA PRO A 147 -21.59 31.44 -19.45
C PRO A 147 -22.91 30.84 -18.93
N LYS A 148 -23.98 30.88 -19.74
CA LYS A 148 -25.33 30.38 -19.40
C LYS A 148 -25.58 28.92 -19.82
N SER A 149 -24.61 28.25 -20.43
CA SER A 149 -24.74 26.86 -20.90
C SER A 149 -24.50 25.84 -19.77
N LYS A 150 -25.22 24.71 -19.80
CA LYS A 150 -25.03 23.59 -18.85
C LYS A 150 -23.64 22.92 -18.94
N LYS A 151 -22.88 23.11 -20.02
CA LYS A 151 -21.51 22.62 -20.20
C LYS A 151 -20.57 23.78 -20.50
N ALA A 152 -19.40 23.86 -19.86
CA ALA A 152 -18.47 24.97 -20.10
C ALA A 152 -17.76 24.87 -21.47
N TYR A 153 -17.67 23.68 -22.06
CA TYR A 153 -17.00 23.45 -23.34
C TYR A 153 -17.87 22.67 -24.34
N GLN A 154 -17.62 22.91 -25.62
CA GLN A 154 -18.12 22.13 -26.76
C GLN A 154 -17.37 20.80 -26.88
N LYS A 155 -17.70 20.01 -27.91
CA LYS A 155 -17.03 18.74 -28.19
C LYS A 155 -15.54 18.96 -28.47
N ILE A 156 -14.69 18.07 -27.96
CA ILE A 156 -13.25 18.07 -28.28
C ILE A 156 -13.06 17.71 -29.75
N GLU A 157 -12.27 18.52 -30.46
CA GLU A 157 -11.89 18.34 -31.86
C GLU A 157 -10.37 18.29 -32.00
N LEU A 158 -9.89 17.40 -32.87
CA LEU A 158 -8.46 17.29 -33.18
C LEU A 158 -8.05 18.43 -34.10
N ASP A 159 -6.86 18.98 -33.85
CA ASP A 159 -6.29 20.01 -34.70
C ASP A 159 -5.85 19.42 -36.05
N GLU A 160 -6.06 20.18 -37.13
CA GLU A 160 -5.63 19.85 -38.48
C GLU A 160 -4.11 19.87 -38.64
N ASP A 161 -3.58 19.10 -39.59
CA ASP A 161 -2.12 19.01 -39.84
C ASP A 161 -1.51 20.37 -40.16
N ALA A 162 -2.22 21.20 -40.93
CA ALA A 162 -1.79 22.56 -41.24
C ALA A 162 -1.60 23.44 -40.00
N LYS A 163 -2.39 23.22 -38.94
CA LYS A 163 -2.24 23.94 -37.66
C LYS A 163 -1.07 23.39 -36.85
N LEU A 164 -0.93 22.06 -36.79
CA LEU A 164 0.17 21.40 -36.06
C LEU A 164 1.54 21.70 -36.69
N LEU A 165 1.62 21.78 -38.02
CA LEU A 165 2.86 22.10 -38.73
C LEU A 165 3.34 23.54 -38.47
N ARG A 166 2.45 24.48 -38.14
CA ARG A 166 2.85 25.84 -37.74
C ARG A 166 3.63 25.84 -36.43
N THR A 167 3.34 24.89 -35.55
CA THR A 167 3.96 24.69 -34.24
C THR A 167 4.81 23.42 -34.23
N LYS A 168 5.53 23.18 -35.35
CA LYS A 168 6.36 21.99 -35.58
C LYS A 168 7.24 21.67 -34.35
N PHE A 169 7.26 20.40 -33.95
CA PHE A 169 7.95 19.87 -32.75
C PHE A 169 7.42 20.34 -31.38
N ASN A 170 6.55 21.35 -31.31
CA ASN A 170 6.07 21.91 -30.05
C ASN A 170 4.65 21.43 -29.68
N ASN A 171 4.15 20.38 -30.32
CA ASN A 171 2.83 19.83 -30.05
C ASN A 171 2.87 18.57 -29.17
N PHE A 172 1.82 18.37 -28.36
CA PHE A 172 1.66 17.18 -27.54
C PHE A 172 0.19 16.71 -27.45
N TYR A 173 0.00 15.45 -27.07
CA TYR A 173 -1.30 14.86 -26.77
C TYR A 173 -1.39 14.44 -25.30
N LEU A 174 -2.58 14.55 -24.73
CA LEU A 174 -2.91 14.06 -23.39
C LEU A 174 -4.01 12.99 -23.50
N LEU A 175 -3.76 11.81 -22.93
CA LEU A 175 -4.77 10.80 -22.69
C LEU A 175 -4.97 10.66 -21.17
N SER A 176 -6.07 11.24 -20.69
CA SER A 176 -6.45 11.22 -19.28
C SER A 176 -7.76 10.46 -19.08
N SER A 177 -7.80 9.59 -18.07
CA SER A 177 -9.00 8.89 -17.60
C SER A 177 -9.94 9.83 -16.86
N VAL A 178 -9.39 10.91 -16.27
CA VAL A 178 -10.14 12.05 -15.74
C VAL A 178 -10.60 12.93 -16.90
N ALA A 179 -11.83 13.45 -16.83
CA ALA A 179 -12.43 14.33 -17.83
C ALA A 179 -11.52 15.52 -18.17
N VAL A 180 -11.36 15.86 -19.45
CA VAL A 180 -10.62 17.03 -19.96
C VAL A 180 -11.64 17.95 -20.63
N TYR A 181 -11.62 19.26 -20.34
CA TYR A 181 -12.67 20.18 -20.82
C TYR A 181 -14.09 19.68 -20.46
N ASP A 182 -14.29 19.29 -19.19
CA ASP A 182 -15.53 18.75 -18.62
C ASP A 182 -16.12 17.50 -19.30
N GLN A 183 -15.34 16.80 -20.13
CA GLN A 183 -15.79 15.57 -20.81
C GLN A 183 -14.72 14.46 -20.82
N PRO A 184 -15.12 13.18 -20.73
CA PRO A 184 -14.19 12.08 -20.90
C PRO A 184 -13.72 11.99 -22.36
N ILE A 185 -12.48 11.54 -22.57
CA ILE A 185 -11.95 11.29 -23.92
C ILE A 185 -12.72 10.12 -24.53
N SER A 186 -13.45 10.37 -25.62
CA SER A 186 -14.23 9.33 -26.31
C SER A 186 -13.32 8.28 -26.97
N VAL A 187 -13.85 7.06 -27.16
CA VAL A 187 -13.13 5.98 -27.86
C VAL A 187 -12.73 6.38 -29.28
N VAL A 188 -13.57 7.17 -29.97
CA VAL A 188 -13.29 7.69 -31.31
C VAL A 188 -12.10 8.66 -31.27
N MET A 189 -12.10 9.58 -30.31
CA MET A 189 -11.01 10.54 -30.09
C MET A 189 -9.69 9.83 -29.77
N LYS A 190 -9.72 8.85 -28.86
CA LYS A 190 -8.55 8.02 -28.52
C LYS A 190 -7.93 7.39 -29.77
N LYS A 191 -8.76 6.76 -30.62
CA LYS A 191 -8.29 6.12 -31.87
C LYS A 191 -7.67 7.13 -32.83
N ALA A 192 -8.26 8.32 -32.96
CA ALA A 192 -7.77 9.35 -33.85
C ALA A 192 -6.43 9.95 -33.37
N ILE A 193 -6.28 10.23 -32.05
CA ILE A 193 -5.01 10.65 -31.44
C ILE A 193 -3.91 9.62 -31.71
N LEU A 194 -4.18 8.33 -31.45
CA LEU A 194 -3.18 7.27 -31.62
C LEU A 194 -2.82 7.06 -33.09
N LYS A 195 -3.80 7.13 -34.01
CA LYS A 195 -3.55 7.04 -35.45
C LYS A 195 -2.57 8.12 -35.90
N LYS A 196 -2.80 9.37 -35.47
CA LYS A 196 -2.01 10.54 -35.83
C LYS A 196 -0.62 10.54 -35.19
N PHE A 197 -0.52 10.17 -33.92
CA PHE A 197 0.78 10.08 -33.23
C PHE A 197 1.68 8.99 -33.83
N ASN A 198 1.10 7.87 -34.26
CA ASN A 198 1.80 6.71 -34.85
C ASN A 198 1.92 6.78 -36.38
N GLU A 199 1.57 7.91 -36.99
CA GLU A 199 1.55 8.07 -38.45
C GLU A 199 2.97 8.04 -39.03
N ARG A 200 3.13 7.29 -40.13
CA ARG A 200 4.39 7.12 -40.87
C ARG A 200 4.14 7.39 -42.35
N PRO A 201 5.01 8.15 -43.04
CA PRO A 201 6.27 8.73 -42.55
C PRO A 201 6.11 10.05 -41.76
N ASP A 202 4.91 10.62 -41.73
CA ASP A 202 4.68 12.03 -41.40
C ASP A 202 4.98 12.43 -39.94
N ASN A 203 4.92 11.49 -38.98
CA ASN A 203 5.20 11.77 -37.57
C ASN A 203 6.26 10.85 -36.93
N ILE A 204 7.24 10.36 -37.70
CA ILE A 204 8.33 9.53 -37.15
C ILE A 204 9.15 10.29 -36.09
N TYR A 205 9.49 11.56 -36.36
CA TYR A 205 10.34 12.40 -35.50
C TYR A 205 9.54 13.38 -34.63
N GLY A 206 8.20 13.26 -34.60
CA GLY A 206 7.35 14.12 -33.79
C GLY A 206 7.12 15.52 -34.36
N GLU A 207 7.19 15.68 -35.68
CA GLU A 207 6.96 16.96 -36.36
C GLU A 207 5.54 17.48 -36.13
N LEU A 208 4.54 16.59 -36.21
CA LEU A 208 3.14 16.90 -35.94
C LEU A 208 2.83 16.86 -34.44
N ALA A 209 3.29 15.83 -33.73
CA ALA A 209 3.11 15.66 -32.29
C ALA A 209 4.29 14.92 -31.68
N ARG A 210 5.01 15.60 -30.79
CA ARG A 210 6.27 15.11 -30.22
C ARG A 210 6.07 14.35 -28.91
N ILE A 211 5.17 14.83 -28.05
CA ILE A 211 4.99 14.29 -26.71
C ILE A 211 3.60 13.69 -26.56
N ILE A 212 3.48 12.54 -25.91
CA ILE A 212 2.21 12.01 -25.45
C ILE A 212 2.26 11.75 -23.94
N ILE A 213 1.28 12.27 -23.21
CA ILE A 213 1.14 12.09 -21.76
C ILE A 213 -0.02 11.13 -21.51
N MET A 214 0.18 10.15 -20.63
CA MET A 214 -0.87 9.23 -20.22
C MET A 214 -0.94 9.10 -18.69
N ASP A 215 -2.15 8.87 -18.19
CA ASP A 215 -2.36 8.42 -16.82
C ASP A 215 -2.49 6.89 -16.70
N SER A 216 -2.60 6.38 -15.48
CA SER A 216 -2.77 4.95 -15.20
C SER A 216 -4.05 4.33 -15.79
N GLY A 217 -5.01 5.11 -16.30
CA GLY A 217 -6.14 4.58 -17.06
C GLY A 217 -5.76 4.04 -18.44
N TYR A 218 -4.58 4.40 -18.94
CA TYR A 218 -4.06 4.00 -20.25
C TYR A 218 -2.77 3.18 -20.16
N LYS A 219 -2.49 2.58 -19.00
CA LYS A 219 -1.35 1.65 -18.80
C LYS A 219 -1.45 0.37 -19.63
N GLU A 220 -2.62 0.11 -20.23
CA GLU A 220 -2.92 -1.04 -21.09
C GLU A 220 -3.68 -0.65 -22.37
N GLY A 221 -3.62 -1.51 -23.40
CA GLY A 221 -4.45 -1.37 -24.61
C GLY A 221 -4.09 -0.17 -25.49
N ILE A 222 -2.81 0.24 -25.48
CA ILE A 222 -2.23 1.25 -26.36
C ILE A 222 -0.85 0.78 -26.85
N ASP A 223 -0.53 1.13 -28.09
CA ASP A 223 0.77 0.93 -28.72
C ASP A 223 1.31 2.29 -29.20
N LEU A 224 2.57 2.58 -28.87
CA LEU A 224 3.27 3.81 -29.27
C LEU A 224 4.45 3.45 -30.17
N PHE A 225 4.53 4.11 -31.33
CA PHE A 225 5.56 3.85 -32.34
C PHE A 225 6.55 5.01 -32.44
N ASP A 226 7.80 4.69 -32.79
CA ASP A 226 8.91 5.63 -33.01
C ASP A 226 9.19 6.59 -31.83
N ILE A 227 8.98 6.10 -30.60
CA ILE A 227 9.35 6.81 -29.36
C ILE A 227 10.79 6.46 -28.95
N LYS A 228 11.56 7.47 -28.56
CA LYS A 228 12.96 7.31 -28.12
C LYS A 228 13.10 7.44 -26.60
N TYR A 229 12.23 8.25 -25.99
CA TYR A 229 12.28 8.59 -24.58
C TYR A 229 10.98 8.24 -23.87
N VAL A 230 11.09 7.57 -22.73
CA VAL A 230 9.99 7.30 -21.80
C VAL A 230 10.31 7.99 -20.48
N HIS A 231 9.36 8.73 -19.94
CA HIS A 231 9.46 9.40 -18.65
C HIS A 231 8.38 8.87 -17.73
N ILE A 232 8.77 8.21 -16.64
CA ILE A 232 7.86 7.71 -15.61
C ILE A 232 7.94 8.67 -14.42
N PHE A 233 6.89 9.48 -14.24
CA PHE A 233 6.91 10.61 -13.31
C PHE A 233 6.88 10.19 -11.83
N GLU A 234 6.34 9.02 -11.52
CA GLU A 234 6.42 8.40 -10.19
C GLU A 234 6.92 6.96 -10.30
N PRO A 235 7.84 6.50 -9.42
CA PRO A 235 8.24 5.11 -9.41
C PRO A 235 7.02 4.20 -9.20
N GLN A 236 6.93 3.11 -9.96
CA GLN A 236 5.80 2.19 -9.84
C GLN A 236 5.96 1.33 -8.59
N THR A 237 4.84 1.00 -7.95
CA THR A 237 4.82 0.16 -6.73
C THR A 237 5.21 -1.27 -7.02
N THR A 238 4.91 -1.74 -8.23
CA THR A 238 5.16 -3.12 -8.66
C THR A 238 5.99 -3.13 -9.96
N MET A 239 6.84 -4.14 -10.10
CA MET A 239 7.61 -4.35 -11.34
C MET A 239 6.72 -4.67 -12.54
N ALA A 240 5.54 -5.26 -12.30
CA ALA A 240 4.56 -5.56 -13.33
C ALA A 240 3.98 -4.29 -13.96
N ASP A 241 3.56 -3.32 -13.14
CA ASP A 241 3.05 -2.03 -13.64
C ASP A 241 4.11 -1.30 -14.45
N GLN A 242 5.37 -1.29 -13.97
CA GLN A 242 6.48 -0.69 -14.72
C GLN A 242 6.71 -1.37 -16.08
N LYS A 243 6.69 -2.71 -16.13
CA LYS A 243 6.78 -3.47 -17.39
C LYS A 243 5.62 -3.12 -18.33
N GLN A 244 4.40 -2.98 -17.81
CA GLN A 244 3.23 -2.62 -18.62
C GLN A 244 3.32 -1.20 -19.20
N VAL A 245 3.89 -0.25 -18.45
CA VAL A 245 4.12 1.13 -18.91
C VAL A 245 5.21 1.17 -19.98
N ILE A 246 6.38 0.58 -19.73
CA ILE A 246 7.48 0.53 -20.70
C ILE A 246 7.05 -0.25 -21.95
N GLY A 247 6.25 -1.31 -21.76
CA GLY A 247 5.62 -2.14 -22.80
C GLY A 247 4.77 -1.39 -23.81
N ARG A 248 4.38 -0.13 -23.55
CA ARG A 248 3.71 0.72 -24.54
C ARG A 248 4.65 1.12 -25.69
N GLY A 249 5.94 1.22 -25.42
CA GLY A 249 6.99 1.59 -26.36
C GLY A 249 7.80 0.44 -26.96
N THR A 250 7.81 -0.73 -26.32
CA THR A 250 8.60 -1.90 -26.73
C THR A 250 7.75 -2.92 -27.52
N ARG A 251 7.05 -2.45 -28.55
CA ARG A 251 6.26 -3.32 -29.44
C ARG A 251 7.10 -3.88 -30.58
N THR A 252 6.72 -5.05 -31.07
CA THR A 252 7.38 -5.72 -32.20
C THR A 252 7.46 -4.79 -33.41
N CYS A 253 8.67 -4.47 -33.85
CA CYS A 253 8.98 -3.49 -34.91
C CYS A 253 8.36 -2.10 -34.70
N GLY A 254 8.04 -1.75 -33.44
CA GLY A 254 7.42 -0.49 -33.07
C GLY A 254 8.32 0.73 -33.31
N GLN A 255 9.64 0.54 -33.30
CA GLN A 255 10.64 1.60 -33.49
C GLN A 255 11.29 1.60 -34.88
N LYS A 256 10.71 0.88 -35.85
CA LYS A 256 11.32 0.70 -37.19
C LYS A 256 11.54 2.00 -37.98
N GLY A 257 10.85 3.09 -37.63
CA GLY A 257 11.08 4.40 -38.24
C GLY A 257 12.35 5.10 -37.75
N LEU A 258 12.91 4.66 -36.62
CA LEU A 258 14.17 5.14 -36.06
C LEU A 258 15.35 4.34 -36.62
N GLN A 259 16.54 4.94 -36.62
CA GLN A 259 17.77 4.28 -37.06
C GLN A 259 18.09 3.07 -36.16
N PHE A 260 18.41 1.94 -36.79
CA PHE A 260 18.81 0.72 -36.09
C PHE A 260 20.31 0.76 -35.79
N HIS A 261 20.68 0.69 -34.50
CA HIS A 261 22.07 0.66 -34.09
C HIS A 261 22.67 -0.75 -34.30
N PRO A 262 23.82 -0.90 -34.98
CA PRO A 262 24.42 -2.21 -35.28
C PRO A 262 24.67 -3.10 -34.06
N THR A 263 24.99 -2.50 -32.91
CA THR A 263 25.29 -3.23 -31.66
C THR A 263 24.19 -3.11 -30.59
N LYS A 264 23.36 -2.06 -30.63
CA LYS A 264 22.38 -1.73 -29.56
C LYS A 264 20.93 -1.86 -30.01
N GLY A 265 20.67 -2.11 -31.30
CA GLY A 265 19.33 -2.17 -31.88
C GLY A 265 18.64 -0.81 -31.79
N TRP A 266 17.39 -0.78 -31.35
CA TRP A 266 16.70 0.48 -31.04
C TRP A 266 16.75 0.77 -29.53
N PRO A 267 17.65 1.65 -29.04
CA PRO A 267 17.65 2.01 -27.63
C PRO A 267 16.41 2.82 -27.27
N LEU A 268 15.76 2.47 -26.16
CA LEU A 268 14.64 3.19 -25.56
C LEU A 268 15.09 3.71 -24.19
N TYR A 269 15.27 5.01 -24.03
CA TYR A 269 15.75 5.55 -22.76
C TYR A 269 14.58 5.82 -21.83
N VAL A 270 14.57 5.17 -20.67
CA VAL A 270 13.50 5.25 -19.66
C VAL A 270 14.01 6.02 -18.45
N TYR A 271 13.43 7.17 -18.16
CA TYR A 271 13.77 8.00 -17.00
C TYR A 271 12.70 7.85 -15.92
N ILE A 272 13.10 7.43 -14.72
CA ILE A 272 12.21 7.28 -13.56
C ILE A 272 12.54 8.39 -12.56
N TYR A 273 11.56 9.23 -12.24
CA TYR A 273 11.76 10.41 -11.40
C TYR A 273 11.34 10.15 -9.96
N ASP A 274 12.24 10.39 -9.00
CA ASP A 274 11.97 10.32 -7.56
C ASP A 274 12.61 11.50 -6.83
N ILE A 275 12.21 11.70 -5.57
CA ILE A 275 12.70 12.78 -4.72
C ILE A 275 13.60 12.20 -3.64
N ALA A 276 14.86 12.64 -3.63
CA ALA A 276 15.86 12.25 -2.63
C ALA A 276 15.69 13.06 -1.35
N ILE A 277 15.72 12.37 -0.21
CA ILE A 277 15.67 12.94 1.12
C ILE A 277 17.12 13.09 1.63
N PRO A 278 17.58 14.33 1.90
CA PRO A 278 18.91 14.57 2.47
C PRO A 278 19.15 13.81 3.78
N GLN A 279 20.37 13.33 4.00
CA GLN A 279 20.73 12.44 5.13
C GLN A 279 20.31 13.00 6.50
N GLU A 280 20.41 14.32 6.70
CA GLU A 280 20.04 14.96 7.97
C GLU A 280 18.54 14.87 8.29
N LEU A 281 17.69 14.79 7.26
CA LEU A 281 16.23 14.73 7.39
C LEU A 281 15.68 13.29 7.43
N GLN A 282 16.48 12.30 7.03
CA GLN A 282 16.06 10.89 6.97
C GLN A 282 15.58 10.37 8.34
N ARG A 283 16.23 10.79 9.43
CA ARG A 283 15.84 10.38 10.80
C ARG A 283 14.40 10.75 11.14
N GLN A 284 13.91 11.89 10.65
CA GLN A 284 12.52 12.34 10.88
C GLN A 284 11.53 11.62 9.95
N MET A 285 12.00 11.11 8.81
CA MET A 285 11.22 10.43 7.76
C MET A 285 11.52 8.92 7.71
N LEU A 286 11.43 8.23 8.86
CA LEU A 286 11.56 6.76 8.95
C LEU A 286 12.87 6.18 8.39
N GLY A 287 13.97 6.95 8.40
CA GLY A 287 15.27 6.55 7.86
C GLY A 287 15.25 6.28 6.36
N SER A 288 14.36 6.95 5.61
CA SER A 288 14.13 6.68 4.19
C SER A 288 15.01 7.57 3.31
N PRO A 289 15.75 7.04 2.32
CA PRO A 289 16.59 7.84 1.44
C PRO A 289 15.80 8.57 0.34
N THR A 290 14.62 8.08 -0.03
CA THR A 290 13.73 8.73 -1.00
C THR A 290 12.29 8.80 -0.50
N LEU A 291 11.48 9.67 -1.10
CA LEU A 291 10.05 9.74 -0.79
C LEU A 291 9.30 8.47 -1.19
N PHE A 292 9.74 7.78 -2.24
CA PHE A 292 9.17 6.48 -2.59
C PHE A 292 9.46 5.42 -1.51
N ASP A 293 10.67 5.38 -0.94
CA ASP A 293 10.96 4.49 0.19
C ASP A 293 10.12 4.84 1.43
N LEU A 294 9.94 6.13 1.72
CA LEU A 294 9.04 6.60 2.78
C LEU A 294 7.60 6.14 2.53
N TYR A 295 7.14 6.20 1.29
CA TYR A 295 5.82 5.71 0.87
C TYR A 295 5.70 4.20 1.05
N MET A 296 6.69 3.40 0.63
CA MET A 296 6.70 1.94 0.78
C MET A 296 6.71 1.52 2.26
N LYS A 297 7.50 2.20 3.10
CA LYS A 297 7.49 1.98 4.55
C LYS A 297 6.15 2.36 5.19
N ALA A 298 5.50 3.43 4.71
CA ALA A 298 4.17 3.81 5.17
C ALA A 298 3.08 2.80 4.76
N LEU A 299 3.29 2.03 3.69
CA LEU A 299 2.41 0.93 3.27
C LEU A 299 2.59 -0.36 4.08
N ASN A 300 3.63 -0.46 4.90
CA ASN A 300 3.91 -1.61 5.78
C ASN A 300 4.00 -2.97 5.03
N ILE A 301 4.75 -3.00 3.92
CA ILE A 301 4.93 -4.21 3.10
C ILE A 301 6.02 -5.10 3.73
N ASP A 302 5.75 -6.41 3.88
CA ASP A 302 6.67 -7.42 4.46
C ASP A 302 7.86 -7.66 3.50
N PHE A 303 9.09 -7.42 3.96
CA PHE A 303 10.31 -7.59 3.17
C PHE A 303 10.55 -9.05 2.74
N ARG A 304 10.02 -10.04 3.48
CA ARG A 304 10.11 -11.46 3.11
C ARG A 304 9.32 -11.77 1.84
N LEU A 305 8.15 -11.14 1.67
CA LEU A 305 7.35 -11.28 0.44
C LEU A 305 8.11 -10.74 -0.79
N PHE A 306 8.90 -9.69 -0.61
CA PHE A 306 9.69 -9.12 -1.69
C PHE A 306 10.84 -10.05 -2.13
N ASN A 307 11.61 -10.59 -1.18
CA ASN A 307 12.66 -11.59 -1.47
C ASN A 307 12.06 -12.84 -2.13
N PHE A 308 10.97 -13.34 -1.55
CA PHE A 308 10.24 -14.49 -2.07
C PHE A 308 9.78 -14.28 -3.52
N GLN A 309 9.27 -13.09 -3.86
CA GLN A 309 8.83 -12.81 -5.23
C GLN A 309 9.94 -13.07 -6.25
N HIS A 310 11.15 -12.60 -5.99
CA HIS A 310 12.26 -12.73 -6.91
C HIS A 310 12.67 -14.20 -7.10
N ASP A 311 12.79 -14.95 -6.00
CA ASP A 311 13.15 -16.36 -6.06
C ASP A 311 12.03 -17.19 -6.71
N LEU A 312 10.76 -16.87 -6.44
CA LEU A 312 9.61 -17.50 -7.07
C LEU A 312 9.63 -17.30 -8.58
N GLU A 313 9.77 -16.06 -9.06
CA GLU A 313 9.88 -15.77 -10.50
C GLU A 313 11.03 -16.55 -11.14
N ARG A 314 12.21 -16.56 -10.49
CA ARG A 314 13.39 -17.28 -10.98
C ARG A 314 13.15 -18.79 -11.08
N ASN A 315 12.62 -19.40 -10.02
CA ASN A 315 12.40 -20.84 -9.96
C ASN A 315 11.29 -21.26 -10.93
N THR A 316 10.23 -20.47 -11.10
CA THR A 316 9.20 -20.74 -12.12
C THR A 316 9.75 -20.64 -13.54
N VAL A 317 10.62 -19.67 -13.82
CA VAL A 317 11.28 -19.55 -15.14
C VAL A 317 12.19 -20.75 -15.41
N TYR A 318 13.02 -21.13 -14.44
CA TYR A 318 13.87 -22.32 -14.56
C TYR A 318 13.05 -23.60 -14.67
N GLY A 319 11.91 -23.65 -13.97
CA GLY A 319 10.94 -24.74 -14.00
C GLY A 319 10.13 -24.83 -15.30
N SER A 320 10.27 -23.89 -16.23
CA SER A 320 9.46 -23.90 -17.45
C SER A 320 9.83 -25.08 -18.35
N VAL A 321 8.82 -25.68 -18.97
CA VAL A 321 8.96 -26.89 -19.79
C VAL A 321 9.84 -26.67 -21.02
N ASP A 322 9.87 -25.44 -21.52
CA ASP A 322 10.59 -24.99 -22.71
C ASP A 322 11.87 -24.21 -22.38
N TYR A 323 12.34 -24.25 -21.13
CA TYR A 323 13.50 -23.49 -20.67
C TYR A 323 14.75 -23.74 -21.52
N GLU A 324 15.08 -25.01 -21.78
CA GLU A 324 16.27 -25.38 -22.56
C GLU A 324 16.14 -24.97 -24.04
N LEU A 325 14.95 -25.14 -24.62
CA LEU A 325 14.66 -24.79 -26.01
C LEU A 325 14.77 -23.27 -26.25
N ASN A 326 14.40 -22.46 -25.26
CA ASN A 326 14.40 -21.00 -25.34
C ASN A 326 15.72 -20.37 -24.83
N ARG A 327 16.69 -21.17 -24.37
CA ARG A 327 17.93 -20.68 -23.74
C ARG A 327 18.73 -19.74 -24.64
N ALA A 328 18.80 -20.01 -25.94
CA ALA A 328 19.56 -19.18 -26.89
C ALA A 328 19.00 -17.75 -27.02
N ILE A 329 17.66 -17.60 -26.99
CA ILE A 329 17.02 -16.29 -27.10
C ILE A 329 17.01 -15.53 -25.77
N HIS A 330 16.99 -16.23 -24.62
CA HIS A 330 17.07 -15.59 -23.30
C HIS A 330 18.49 -15.14 -22.93
N ASN A 331 19.53 -15.84 -23.41
CA ASN A 331 20.93 -15.48 -23.19
C ASN A 331 21.45 -14.39 -24.13
N PHE A 332 20.68 -14.03 -25.17
CA PHE A 332 21.00 -12.89 -26.01
C PHE A 332 20.82 -11.60 -25.20
N ALA A 333 21.95 -10.97 -24.84
CA ALA A 333 21.97 -9.70 -24.12
C ALA A 333 23.02 -8.79 -24.76
N ILE A 334 22.66 -7.52 -24.93
CA ILE A 334 23.61 -6.46 -25.26
C ILE A 334 24.36 -6.11 -23.98
N GLU A 335 25.69 -6.05 -24.02
CA GLU A 335 26.49 -5.61 -22.86
C GLU A 335 26.18 -4.13 -22.57
N PRO A 336 25.72 -3.79 -21.35
CA PRO A 336 25.50 -2.40 -20.96
C PRO A 336 26.83 -1.66 -20.74
N ASP A 337 26.82 -0.34 -20.92
CA ASP A 337 27.92 0.54 -20.48
C ASP A 337 27.95 0.57 -18.92
N GLU A 338 29.10 0.87 -18.29
CA GLU A 338 29.32 0.71 -16.83
C GLU A 338 28.27 1.41 -15.92
N ASP A 339 27.63 2.48 -16.41
CA ASP A 339 26.64 3.28 -15.68
C ASP A 339 25.16 2.93 -15.97
N ASP A 340 24.87 1.99 -16.89
CA ASP A 340 23.52 1.73 -17.39
C ASP A 340 22.88 0.46 -16.78
N VAL A 341 21.68 0.61 -16.18
CA VAL A 341 20.88 -0.53 -15.70
C VAL A 341 19.91 -0.97 -16.81
N MET A 342 20.21 -2.08 -17.47
CA MET A 342 19.32 -2.70 -18.45
C MET A 342 18.11 -3.35 -17.76
N PHE A 343 16.91 -2.97 -18.18
CA PHE A 343 15.66 -3.47 -17.61
C PHE A 343 15.24 -4.78 -18.30
N GLY A 344 15.13 -5.87 -17.52
CA GLY A 344 14.75 -7.18 -18.08
C GLY A 344 15.37 -8.40 -17.42
N GLY A 345 15.71 -8.34 -16.13
CA GLY A 345 16.22 -9.49 -15.38
C GLY A 345 17.74 -9.61 -15.48
N ALA A 346 18.41 -9.05 -14.48
CA ALA A 346 19.77 -9.45 -14.12
C ALA A 346 19.68 -10.79 -13.38
N HIS A 347 19.72 -11.91 -14.10
CA HIS A 347 20.42 -13.04 -13.54
C HIS A 347 21.90 -12.68 -13.62
N ARG A 348 22.56 -12.51 -12.46
CA ARG A 348 24.03 -12.51 -12.39
C ARG A 348 24.54 -13.64 -13.28
N LYS A 349 25.59 -13.38 -14.08
CA LYS A 349 26.30 -14.40 -14.87
C LYS A 349 26.34 -15.69 -14.05
N PHE A 350 25.72 -16.76 -14.55
CA PHE A 350 25.98 -18.08 -14.03
C PHE A 350 27.49 -18.30 -14.16
N VAL A 351 28.22 -18.28 -13.04
CA VAL A 351 29.53 -18.91 -12.99
C VAL A 351 29.24 -20.41 -13.02
N ILE A 352 28.99 -20.93 -14.22
CA ILE A 352 29.13 -22.35 -14.47
C ILE A 352 30.62 -22.60 -14.31
N ASN A 353 31.03 -23.18 -13.19
CA ASN A 353 32.34 -23.81 -13.09
C ASN A 353 32.37 -24.89 -14.18
N GLN A 354 33.00 -24.55 -15.32
CA GLN A 354 33.20 -25.47 -16.43
C GLN A 354 34.14 -26.59 -15.98
N LYS A 355 33.56 -27.66 -15.45
CA LYS A 355 34.15 -29.00 -15.48
C LYS A 355 33.05 -30.03 -15.76
N MET A 356 32.57 -30.03 -17.00
CA MET A 356 31.92 -31.20 -17.58
C MET A 356 32.96 -31.91 -18.45
N PRO A 357 33.20 -33.22 -18.27
CA PRO A 357 34.14 -33.97 -19.08
C PRO A 357 33.64 -34.07 -20.53
N LYS A 358 34.53 -33.84 -21.49
CA LYS A 358 34.29 -34.12 -22.91
C LYS A 358 34.14 -35.62 -23.09
N LEU A 359 32.93 -36.09 -23.38
CA LEU A 359 32.72 -37.43 -23.90
C LEU A 359 32.96 -37.37 -25.42
N ILE A 360 34.06 -37.98 -25.88
CA ILE A 360 34.33 -38.20 -27.30
C ILE A 360 33.49 -39.41 -27.72
N LEU A 361 32.48 -39.18 -28.56
CA LEU A 361 31.81 -40.25 -29.29
C LEU A 361 32.42 -40.30 -30.69
N GLY A 362 33.02 -41.43 -31.03
CA GLY A 362 33.53 -41.73 -32.37
C GLY A 362 32.39 -41.80 -33.41
N PRO A 363 32.71 -41.68 -34.70
CA PRO A 363 31.72 -41.76 -35.76
C PRO A 363 31.44 -43.23 -36.07
N GLU A 364 30.17 -43.64 -36.23
CA GLU A 364 29.70 -44.52 -37.32
C GLU A 364 28.15 -44.57 -37.37
N ASN A 365 27.65 -44.04 -38.48
CA ASN A 365 26.38 -44.28 -39.20
C ASN A 365 24.99 -43.85 -38.66
N PRO A 366 24.21 -43.10 -39.47
CA PRO A 366 22.85 -42.68 -39.14
C PRO A 366 21.83 -43.72 -39.60
N LYS A 367 21.05 -44.28 -38.66
CA LYS A 367 19.69 -44.72 -38.97
C LYS A 367 18.76 -43.62 -38.48
N ILE A 368 18.04 -43.02 -39.41
CA ILE A 368 16.95 -42.09 -39.13
C ILE A 368 15.81 -42.94 -38.60
N ASP A 369 15.76 -43.13 -37.28
CA ASP A 369 14.56 -43.65 -36.63
C ASP A 369 13.50 -42.55 -36.65
N PHE A 370 12.36 -42.83 -37.27
CA PHE A 370 11.15 -42.01 -37.09
C PHE A 370 10.81 -42.02 -35.59
N ILE A 371 11.10 -40.93 -34.89
CA ILE A 371 10.81 -40.81 -33.46
C ILE A 371 9.29 -40.70 -33.30
N VAL A 372 8.62 -41.84 -33.13
CA VAL A 372 7.21 -41.87 -32.72
C VAL A 372 7.14 -41.41 -31.27
N ARG A 373 6.43 -40.30 -31.03
CA ARG A 373 6.23 -39.74 -29.68
C ARG A 373 5.40 -40.72 -28.84
N PRO A 374 5.91 -41.24 -27.71
CA PRO A 374 5.11 -42.07 -26.83
C PRO A 374 4.05 -41.20 -26.13
N PRO A 375 2.82 -41.72 -25.94
CA PRO A 375 1.80 -41.01 -25.18
C PRO A 375 2.25 -40.87 -23.72
N ILE A 376 2.14 -39.67 -23.16
CA ILE A 376 2.48 -39.41 -21.76
C ILE A 376 1.36 -40.02 -20.90
N GLN A 377 1.66 -41.10 -20.16
CA GLN A 377 0.64 -41.85 -19.41
C GLN A 377 0.43 -41.35 -17.97
N HIS A 378 1.43 -40.68 -17.38
CA HIS A 378 1.39 -40.15 -16.02
C HIS A 378 2.14 -38.82 -15.94
N GLU A 379 1.91 -38.06 -14.87
CA GLU A 379 2.63 -36.83 -14.61
C GLU A 379 4.08 -37.14 -14.24
N MET A 380 5.01 -36.51 -14.95
CA MET A 380 6.45 -36.70 -14.78
C MET A 380 7.00 -35.68 -13.78
N SER A 381 8.07 -36.04 -13.08
CA SER A 381 8.87 -35.11 -12.29
C SER A 381 9.56 -34.05 -13.17
N PHE A 382 10.15 -33.04 -12.55
CA PHE A 382 10.87 -31.98 -13.25
C PHE A 382 12.02 -32.50 -14.12
N GLU A 383 12.83 -33.42 -13.58
CA GLU A 383 13.98 -34.00 -14.29
C GLU A 383 13.52 -34.85 -15.49
N GLU A 384 12.54 -35.73 -15.29
CA GLU A 384 11.95 -36.57 -16.34
C GLU A 384 11.31 -35.74 -17.45
N THR A 385 10.61 -34.66 -17.09
CA THR A 385 9.99 -33.75 -18.07
C THR A 385 11.04 -33.11 -18.97
N ARG A 386 12.19 -32.71 -18.41
CA ARG A 386 13.29 -32.13 -19.19
C ARG A 386 13.90 -33.13 -20.15
N GLU A 387 14.18 -34.35 -19.68
CA GLU A 387 14.71 -35.42 -20.53
C GLU A 387 13.74 -35.74 -21.69
N PHE A 388 12.44 -35.77 -21.40
CA PHE A 388 11.40 -35.96 -22.40
C PHE A 388 11.40 -34.84 -23.46
N VAL A 389 11.43 -33.58 -23.03
CA VAL A 389 11.47 -32.43 -23.95
C VAL A 389 12.75 -32.43 -24.79
N ALA A 390 13.91 -32.66 -24.18
CA ALA A 390 15.20 -32.70 -24.87
C ALA A 390 15.26 -33.81 -25.94
N LYS A 391 14.57 -34.94 -25.72
CA LYS A 391 14.52 -36.06 -26.65
C LYS A 391 13.53 -35.86 -27.79
N TYR A 392 12.33 -35.36 -27.52
CA TYR A 392 11.21 -35.37 -28.49
C TYR A 392 10.88 -34.01 -29.10
N PHE A 393 11.39 -32.91 -28.54
CA PHE A 393 11.04 -31.53 -28.96
C PHE A 393 12.24 -30.68 -29.34
N LYS A 394 13.40 -31.30 -29.58
CA LYS A 394 14.65 -30.62 -29.95
C LYS A 394 14.54 -29.78 -31.22
N ASP A 395 13.66 -30.15 -32.14
CA ASP A 395 13.43 -29.40 -33.40
C ASP A 395 12.87 -27.99 -33.16
N PHE A 396 12.30 -27.74 -31.98
CA PHE A 396 11.77 -26.44 -31.57
C PHE A 396 12.80 -25.58 -30.79
N GLU A 397 14.08 -25.95 -30.80
CA GLU A 397 15.15 -25.18 -30.17
C GLU A 397 15.43 -23.87 -30.94
N TRP A 398 15.54 -22.76 -30.21
CA TRP A 398 15.95 -21.48 -30.81
C TRP A 398 17.44 -21.53 -31.17
N LYS A 399 17.76 -21.25 -32.43
CA LYS A 399 19.15 -21.14 -32.90
C LYS A 399 19.81 -19.86 -32.37
N ASN A 400 21.15 -19.88 -32.24
CA ASN A 400 21.94 -18.70 -31.86
C ASN A 400 21.64 -17.51 -32.77
N VAL A 401 21.39 -16.37 -32.13
CA VAL A 401 20.89 -15.15 -32.78
C VAL A 401 22.05 -14.24 -33.17
N LYS A 402 22.12 -13.83 -34.44
CA LYS A 402 22.98 -12.73 -34.92
C LYS A 402 22.24 -11.40 -34.90
N MET A 403 22.92 -10.31 -34.57
CA MET A 403 22.35 -8.97 -34.48
C MET A 403 22.10 -8.37 -35.87
N GLU A 404 20.85 -8.40 -36.32
CA GLU A 404 20.40 -7.95 -37.64
C GLU A 404 19.02 -7.28 -37.54
N ASN A 405 18.71 -6.32 -38.41
CA ASN A 405 17.39 -5.67 -38.42
C ASN A 405 16.36 -6.57 -39.09
N ASN A 406 15.50 -7.21 -38.29
CA ASN A 406 14.45 -8.12 -38.77
C ASN A 406 13.12 -7.41 -39.10
N CYS A 407 13.08 -6.07 -39.11
CA CYS A 407 11.88 -5.28 -39.36
C CYS A 407 11.87 -4.59 -40.74
N VAL A 408 12.81 -4.93 -41.62
CA VAL A 408 12.83 -4.48 -43.02
C VAL A 408 11.84 -5.33 -43.83
N GLU A 409 11.00 -4.68 -44.63
CA GLU A 409 10.13 -5.38 -45.58
C GLU A 409 11.00 -6.10 -46.61
N LYS A 410 11.00 -7.44 -46.56
CA LYS A 410 11.58 -8.24 -47.64
C LYS A 410 10.76 -7.96 -48.90
N LYS A 411 11.34 -7.26 -49.87
CA LYS A 411 10.73 -7.08 -51.19
C LYS A 411 10.68 -8.45 -51.87
N GLY A 412 9.51 -9.10 -51.83
CA GLY A 412 9.23 -10.30 -52.62
C GLY A 412 7.97 -11.05 -52.18
N GLY A 413 7.02 -11.18 -53.12
CA GLY A 413 6.10 -12.33 -53.21
C GLY A 413 4.79 -12.25 -52.41
N ALA A 414 3.70 -12.64 -53.07
CA ALA A 414 2.37 -12.76 -52.50
C ALA A 414 2.31 -13.75 -51.32
N SER A 415 1.54 -13.42 -50.28
CA SER A 415 1.04 -14.32 -49.23
C SER A 415 2.01 -15.44 -48.78
N GLU A 416 3.20 -15.10 -48.27
CA GLU A 416 3.95 -16.09 -47.49
C GLU A 416 3.18 -16.43 -46.22
N LEU A 417 2.68 -17.67 -46.13
CA LEU A 417 2.06 -18.24 -44.94
C LEU A 417 3.01 -18.04 -43.74
N LEU A 418 2.50 -17.46 -42.64
CA LEU A 418 3.28 -17.15 -41.45
C LEU A 418 3.92 -18.42 -40.85
N ASN A 419 5.23 -18.57 -40.93
CA ASN A 419 5.92 -19.67 -40.23
C ASN A 419 5.85 -19.45 -38.71
N TYR A 420 5.37 -20.47 -37.97
CA TYR A 420 5.34 -20.42 -36.52
C TYR A 420 6.75 -20.27 -35.95
N THR A 421 6.88 -19.49 -34.88
CA THR A 421 8.13 -19.47 -34.10
C THR A 421 8.36 -20.83 -33.42
N PRO A 422 9.62 -21.18 -33.09
CA PRO A 422 9.90 -22.47 -32.43
C PRO A 422 9.05 -22.70 -31.17
N THR A 423 8.89 -21.69 -30.31
CA THR A 423 8.03 -21.78 -29.12
C THR A 423 6.54 -21.93 -29.47
N GLN A 424 6.03 -21.28 -30.52
CA GLN A 424 4.64 -21.45 -30.97
C GLN A 424 4.38 -22.89 -31.42
N GLY A 425 5.29 -23.45 -32.23
CA GLY A 425 5.23 -24.85 -32.68
C GLY A 425 5.37 -25.84 -31.52
N PHE A 426 6.22 -25.53 -30.53
CA PHE A 426 6.35 -26.31 -29.30
C PHE A 426 5.03 -26.34 -28.53
N VAL A 427 4.45 -25.17 -28.22
CA VAL A 427 3.18 -25.08 -27.46
C VAL A 427 2.05 -25.82 -28.18
N GLN A 428 1.95 -25.65 -29.50
CA GLN A 428 0.98 -26.37 -30.35
C GLN A 428 1.15 -27.89 -30.26
N SER A 429 2.39 -28.38 -30.24
CA SER A 429 2.71 -29.80 -30.25
C SER A 429 2.67 -30.47 -28.88
N TYR A 430 3.02 -29.73 -27.82
CA TYR A 430 3.17 -30.26 -26.46
C TYR A 430 1.84 -30.26 -25.69
N PHE A 431 1.05 -29.19 -25.82
CA PHE A 431 -0.24 -29.08 -25.14
C PHE A 431 -1.36 -29.62 -26.00
N SER A 432 -1.57 -30.94 -25.90
CA SER A 432 -2.58 -31.70 -26.63
C SER A 432 -3.61 -32.36 -25.70
N PRO A 433 -4.77 -32.81 -26.20
CA PRO A 433 -5.78 -33.51 -25.39
C PRO A 433 -5.27 -34.76 -24.67
N GLU A 434 -4.27 -35.44 -25.24
CA GLU A 434 -3.67 -36.67 -24.72
C GLU A 434 -2.75 -36.44 -23.51
N ASN A 435 -2.28 -35.20 -23.31
CA ASN A 435 -1.37 -34.87 -22.22
C ASN A 435 -2.09 -35.02 -20.86
N PRO A 436 -1.48 -35.64 -19.83
CA PRO A 436 -2.10 -35.78 -18.51
C PRO A 436 -2.37 -34.43 -17.83
N ILE A 437 -1.56 -33.38 -18.11
CA ILE A 437 -1.68 -32.08 -17.46
C ILE A 437 -3.02 -31.39 -17.78
N LYS A 438 -3.73 -30.93 -16.74
CA LYS A 438 -5.06 -30.30 -16.90
C LYS A 438 -5.00 -28.89 -17.45
N GLY A 439 -3.85 -28.23 -17.37
CA GLY A 439 -3.67 -26.93 -17.98
C GLY A 439 -2.23 -26.50 -18.09
N MET A 440 -2.03 -25.35 -18.75
CA MET A 440 -0.72 -24.74 -18.96
C MET A 440 -0.81 -23.22 -18.85
N LEU A 441 0.20 -22.62 -18.23
CA LEU A 441 0.41 -21.18 -18.15
C LEU A 441 1.45 -20.75 -19.19
N LEU A 442 1.01 -19.95 -20.16
CA LEU A 442 1.88 -19.23 -21.09
C LEU A 442 2.33 -17.92 -20.42
N TRP A 443 3.46 -17.98 -19.72
CA TRP A 443 4.14 -16.80 -19.21
C TRP A 443 5.05 -16.22 -20.29
N HIS A 444 4.46 -15.58 -21.29
CA HIS A 444 5.22 -14.98 -22.39
C HIS A 444 5.13 -13.47 -22.38
N SER A 445 6.25 -12.81 -22.64
CA SER A 445 6.36 -11.35 -22.77
C SER A 445 5.41 -10.78 -23.84
N VAL A 446 5.21 -9.46 -23.81
CA VAL A 446 4.32 -8.78 -24.76
C VAL A 446 4.92 -8.85 -26.17
N GLY A 447 4.08 -9.11 -27.20
CA GLY A 447 4.55 -9.16 -28.60
C GLY A 447 5.18 -10.48 -29.05
N THR A 448 5.22 -11.51 -28.20
CA THR A 448 5.70 -12.86 -28.57
C THR A 448 4.72 -13.69 -29.40
N GLY A 449 3.48 -13.21 -29.56
CA GLY A 449 2.42 -13.93 -30.29
C GLY A 449 1.65 -14.96 -29.44
N LYS A 450 1.44 -14.72 -28.13
CA LYS A 450 0.61 -15.56 -27.24
C LYS A 450 -0.74 -15.97 -27.84
N THR A 451 -1.46 -15.01 -28.42
CA THR A 451 -2.75 -15.24 -29.05
C THR A 451 -2.64 -16.25 -30.20
N CYS A 452 -1.58 -16.13 -31.02
CA CYS A 452 -1.30 -17.07 -32.10
C CYS A 452 -0.97 -18.47 -31.55
N SER A 453 -0.15 -18.57 -30.50
CA SER A 453 0.17 -19.86 -29.83
C SER A 453 -1.10 -20.58 -29.36
N ALA A 454 -2.02 -19.85 -28.74
CA ALA A 454 -3.28 -20.41 -28.24
C ALA A 454 -4.24 -20.83 -29.37
N ILE A 455 -4.33 -20.04 -30.45
CA ILE A 455 -5.13 -20.40 -31.63
C ILE A 455 -4.54 -21.66 -32.32
N ALA A 456 -3.21 -21.73 -32.46
CA ALA A 456 -2.54 -22.87 -33.07
C ALA A 456 -2.74 -24.16 -32.23
N ALA A 457 -2.57 -24.07 -30.91
CA ALA A 457 -2.85 -25.19 -30.01
C ALA A 457 -4.32 -25.64 -30.09
N ALA A 458 -5.27 -24.70 -30.09
CA ALA A 458 -6.69 -25.02 -30.19
C ALA A 458 -7.05 -25.72 -31.51
N SER A 459 -6.60 -25.17 -32.64
CA SER A 459 -7.01 -25.64 -33.97
C SER A 459 -6.36 -26.95 -34.41
N SER A 460 -5.12 -27.21 -34.00
CA SER A 460 -4.35 -28.37 -34.43
C SER A 460 -4.80 -29.70 -33.84
N SER A 461 -5.10 -29.74 -32.53
CA SER A 461 -5.38 -30.99 -31.81
C SER A 461 -6.74 -30.98 -31.12
N PHE A 462 -7.09 -29.91 -30.40
CA PHE A 462 -8.33 -29.83 -29.62
C PHE A 462 -9.59 -29.84 -30.51
N GLU A 463 -9.60 -29.05 -31.60
CA GLU A 463 -10.73 -29.05 -32.54
C GLU A 463 -10.96 -30.43 -33.16
N ARG A 464 -9.88 -31.12 -33.57
CA ARG A 464 -9.93 -32.47 -34.16
C ARG A 464 -10.42 -33.52 -33.15
N ALA A 465 -10.06 -33.37 -31.88
CA ALA A 465 -10.53 -34.21 -30.77
C ALA A 465 -11.96 -33.89 -30.31
N GLY A 466 -12.64 -32.93 -30.97
CA GLY A 466 -14.04 -32.59 -30.69
C GLY A 466 -14.24 -31.67 -29.48
N TYR A 467 -13.20 -30.97 -29.02
CA TYR A 467 -13.33 -30.05 -27.90
C TYR A 467 -14.09 -28.78 -28.30
N THR A 468 -14.82 -28.21 -27.34
CA THR A 468 -15.41 -26.86 -27.47
C THR A 468 -14.38 -25.82 -27.05
N ILE A 469 -14.18 -24.77 -27.86
CA ILE A 469 -13.22 -23.71 -27.53
C ILE A 469 -13.98 -22.56 -26.84
N LEU A 470 -13.62 -22.26 -25.60
CA LEU A 470 -14.11 -21.10 -24.86
C LEU A 470 -12.97 -20.10 -24.68
N TRP A 471 -13.14 -18.90 -25.22
CA TRP A 471 -12.14 -17.84 -25.10
C TRP A 471 -12.66 -16.69 -24.24
N VAL A 472 -11.92 -16.37 -23.16
CA VAL A 472 -12.19 -15.25 -22.26
C VAL A 472 -11.11 -14.18 -22.44
N THR A 473 -11.51 -12.96 -22.79
CA THR A 473 -10.61 -11.79 -22.91
C THR A 473 -11.36 -10.50 -22.59
N ARG A 474 -10.69 -9.35 -22.64
CA ARG A 474 -11.34 -8.04 -22.50
C ARG A 474 -12.19 -7.69 -23.72
N THR A 475 -13.25 -6.92 -23.49
CA THR A 475 -14.14 -6.44 -24.56
C THR A 475 -13.37 -5.69 -25.67
N THR A 476 -12.33 -4.96 -25.30
CA THR A 476 -11.48 -4.20 -26.22
C THR A 476 -10.56 -5.06 -27.08
N LEU A 477 -10.22 -6.28 -26.64
CA LEU A 477 -9.26 -7.17 -27.31
C LEU A 477 -9.92 -8.26 -28.17
N LYS A 478 -11.26 -8.39 -28.13
CA LYS A 478 -11.99 -9.40 -28.91
C LYS A 478 -11.70 -9.32 -30.42
N ASN A 479 -11.48 -8.12 -30.95
CA ASN A 479 -11.18 -7.93 -32.38
C ASN A 479 -9.79 -8.45 -32.76
N ASP A 480 -8.83 -8.40 -31.85
CA ASP A 480 -7.46 -8.85 -32.10
C ASP A 480 -7.41 -10.38 -32.29
N ILE A 481 -8.29 -11.13 -31.61
CA ILE A 481 -8.42 -12.58 -31.81
C ILE A 481 -8.80 -12.88 -33.27
N TRP A 482 -9.80 -12.19 -33.81
CA TRP A 482 -10.26 -12.38 -35.20
C TRP A 482 -9.18 -11.99 -36.20
N LYS A 483 -8.45 -10.90 -35.94
CA LYS A 483 -7.31 -10.47 -36.76
C LYS A 483 -6.22 -11.54 -36.81
N ASN A 484 -5.84 -12.11 -35.66
CA ASN A 484 -4.82 -13.16 -35.61
C ASN A 484 -5.30 -14.47 -36.28
N MET A 485 -6.60 -14.80 -36.19
CA MET A 485 -7.15 -16.01 -36.83
C MET A 485 -7.23 -15.90 -38.34
N PHE A 486 -7.71 -14.77 -38.89
CA PHE A 486 -8.01 -14.65 -40.32
C PHE A 486 -6.98 -13.85 -41.12
N ASP A 487 -6.36 -12.82 -40.54
CA ASP A 487 -5.46 -11.94 -41.27
C ASP A 487 -3.98 -12.37 -41.10
N GLN A 488 -3.60 -12.85 -39.91
CA GLN A 488 -2.28 -13.45 -39.67
C GLN A 488 -2.25 -14.97 -39.85
N VAL A 489 -3.42 -15.59 -40.08
CA VAL A 489 -3.61 -17.02 -40.34
C VAL A 489 -2.90 -17.93 -39.33
N CYS A 490 -3.21 -17.72 -38.04
CA CYS A 490 -2.69 -18.58 -36.97
C CYS A 490 -3.50 -19.88 -36.76
N ASN A 491 -4.63 -20.04 -37.44
CA ASN A 491 -5.50 -21.22 -37.32
C ASN A 491 -5.14 -22.26 -38.40
N GLU A 492 -4.85 -23.49 -37.98
CA GLU A 492 -4.38 -24.56 -38.87
C GLU A 492 -5.42 -24.95 -39.94
N ASN A 493 -6.70 -25.02 -39.58
CA ASN A 493 -7.76 -25.38 -40.53
C ASN A 493 -7.93 -24.29 -41.61
N ILE A 494 -7.78 -23.02 -41.24
CA ILE A 494 -7.82 -21.91 -42.19
C ILE A 494 -6.57 -21.92 -43.07
N ARG A 495 -5.42 -22.27 -42.50
CA ARG A 495 -4.17 -22.44 -43.23
C ARG A 495 -4.31 -23.47 -44.35
N GLU A 496 -4.81 -24.65 -44.02
CA GLU A 496 -5.09 -25.74 -44.97
C GLU A 496 -6.08 -25.28 -46.06
N LEU A 497 -7.10 -24.49 -45.71
CA LEU A 497 -8.05 -23.93 -46.68
C LEU A 497 -7.40 -22.94 -47.66
N ILE A 498 -6.49 -22.08 -47.19
CA ILE A 498 -5.74 -21.16 -48.06
C ILE A 498 -4.81 -21.95 -48.98
N GLU A 499 -4.10 -22.96 -48.45
CA GLU A 499 -3.22 -23.85 -49.22
C GLU A 499 -4.01 -24.61 -50.30
N SER A 500 -5.27 -24.94 -50.03
CA SER A 500 -6.22 -25.53 -50.99
C SER A 500 -6.81 -24.53 -52.01
N GLY A 501 -6.46 -23.25 -51.93
CA GLY A 501 -6.87 -22.20 -52.89
C GLY A 501 -8.17 -21.44 -52.55
N VAL A 502 -8.67 -21.51 -51.31
CA VAL A 502 -9.90 -20.81 -50.89
C VAL A 502 -9.60 -19.37 -50.45
N ASN A 503 -10.22 -18.38 -51.11
CA ASN A 503 -10.09 -16.96 -50.74
C ASN A 503 -10.93 -16.60 -49.51
N ILE A 504 -10.30 -16.01 -48.50
CA ILE A 504 -10.97 -15.58 -47.26
C ILE A 504 -11.78 -14.30 -47.52
N PRO A 505 -13.10 -14.28 -47.25
CA PRO A 505 -13.94 -13.08 -47.42
C PRO A 505 -13.50 -11.93 -46.52
N ASN A 506 -13.65 -10.67 -46.95
CA ASN A 506 -13.36 -9.49 -46.13
C ASN A 506 -14.41 -9.21 -45.04
N GLU A 507 -15.63 -9.73 -45.20
CA GLU A 507 -16.75 -9.48 -44.29
C GLU A 507 -16.72 -10.43 -43.09
N GLN A 508 -16.75 -9.89 -41.87
CA GLN A 508 -16.60 -10.67 -40.62
C GLN A 508 -17.67 -11.76 -40.44
N SER A 509 -18.91 -11.49 -40.86
CA SER A 509 -20.03 -12.43 -40.81
C SER A 509 -19.76 -13.71 -41.61
N LYS A 510 -19.13 -13.57 -42.79
CA LYS A 510 -18.74 -14.67 -43.69
C LYS A 510 -17.49 -15.38 -43.20
N ARG A 511 -16.51 -14.66 -42.64
CA ARG A 511 -15.32 -15.25 -42.00
C ARG A 511 -15.68 -16.22 -40.88
N ILE A 512 -16.64 -15.86 -40.02
CA ILE A 512 -17.07 -16.71 -38.90
C ILE A 512 -17.69 -18.03 -39.38
N ARG A 513 -18.30 -18.08 -40.59
CA ARG A 513 -18.88 -19.32 -41.14
C ARG A 513 -17.84 -20.34 -41.57
N LEU A 514 -16.57 -19.94 -41.75
CA LEU A 514 -15.46 -20.84 -42.09
C LEU A 514 -14.94 -21.62 -40.88
N LEU A 515 -15.36 -21.26 -39.66
CA LEU A 515 -14.89 -21.90 -38.44
C LEU A 515 -15.68 -23.18 -38.15
N SER A 516 -14.99 -24.13 -37.52
CA SER A 516 -15.59 -25.39 -37.10
C SER A 516 -16.65 -25.20 -36.01
N LYS A 517 -17.48 -26.23 -35.80
CA LYS A 517 -18.47 -26.28 -34.69
C LYS A 517 -17.82 -26.19 -33.30
N ALA A 518 -16.50 -26.31 -33.19
CA ALA A 518 -15.75 -26.11 -31.95
C ALA A 518 -15.81 -24.65 -31.46
N TRP A 519 -15.90 -23.68 -32.39
CA TRP A 519 -16.02 -22.25 -32.12
C TRP A 519 -17.47 -21.75 -32.10
N SER A 520 -18.43 -22.64 -31.82
CA SER A 520 -19.86 -22.29 -31.77
C SER A 520 -20.18 -21.18 -30.76
N ILE A 521 -19.36 -21.04 -29.71
CA ILE A 521 -19.47 -19.97 -28.72
C ILE A 521 -18.41 -18.91 -29.04
N ARG A 522 -18.86 -17.67 -29.26
CA ARG A 522 -17.97 -16.55 -29.58
C ARG A 522 -17.13 -16.14 -28.36
N PRO A 523 -15.94 -15.54 -28.56
CA PRO A 523 -15.14 -14.98 -27.48
C PRO A 523 -15.94 -14.05 -26.55
N MET A 524 -15.80 -14.26 -25.25
CA MET A 524 -16.61 -13.62 -24.21
C MET A 524 -15.77 -12.74 -23.29
N SER A 525 -16.42 -11.81 -22.60
CA SER A 525 -15.76 -11.01 -21.54
C SER A 525 -15.76 -11.75 -20.21
N TYR A 526 -14.87 -11.35 -19.29
CA TYR A 526 -14.83 -11.89 -17.92
C TYR A 526 -16.18 -11.85 -17.20
N LYS A 527 -16.95 -10.77 -17.37
CA LYS A 527 -18.32 -10.67 -16.82
C LYS A 527 -19.28 -11.71 -17.43
N GLN A 528 -19.25 -11.87 -18.76
CA GLN A 528 -20.08 -12.87 -19.45
C GLN A 528 -19.70 -14.29 -19.02
N PHE A 529 -18.41 -14.53 -18.81
CA PHE A 529 -17.90 -15.78 -18.29
C PHE A 529 -18.34 -16.03 -16.84
N SER A 530 -18.27 -15.03 -15.96
CA SER A 530 -18.78 -15.14 -14.59
C SER A 530 -20.27 -15.53 -14.55
N ASN A 531 -21.08 -14.95 -15.44
CA ASN A 531 -22.50 -15.30 -15.56
C ASN A 531 -22.71 -16.72 -16.11
N LEU A 532 -21.84 -17.18 -17.01
CA LEU A 532 -21.85 -18.56 -17.53
C LEU A 532 -21.60 -19.55 -16.39
N VAL A 533 -20.59 -19.29 -15.55
CA VAL A 533 -20.26 -20.14 -14.41
C VAL A 533 -21.38 -20.12 -13.35
N ARG A 534 -22.09 -18.98 -13.19
CA ARG A 534 -23.26 -18.85 -12.32
C ARG A 534 -24.55 -19.49 -12.86
N LYS A 535 -24.53 -20.06 -14.07
CA LYS A 535 -25.71 -20.67 -14.73
C LYS A 535 -26.80 -19.65 -15.10
N GLU A 536 -26.43 -18.39 -15.31
CA GLU A 536 -27.35 -17.26 -15.51
C GLU A 536 -27.43 -16.79 -16.97
N ASN A 537 -26.85 -17.53 -17.92
CA ASN A 537 -26.73 -17.07 -19.30
C ASN A 537 -27.00 -18.18 -20.31
N SER A 538 -27.56 -17.80 -21.46
CA SER A 538 -27.78 -18.64 -22.64
C SER A 538 -26.57 -19.47 -23.09
N PHE A 539 -25.33 -19.00 -22.84
CA PHE A 539 -24.12 -19.77 -23.11
C PHE A 539 -23.99 -21.02 -22.23
N TYR A 540 -24.48 -20.96 -20.98
CA TYR A 540 -24.54 -22.12 -20.09
C TYR A 540 -25.52 -23.15 -20.63
N ASP A 541 -26.71 -22.72 -21.05
CA ASP A 541 -27.71 -23.61 -21.64
C ASP A 541 -27.19 -24.30 -22.91
N ALA A 542 -26.44 -23.57 -23.74
CA ALA A 542 -25.78 -24.12 -24.92
C ALA A 542 -24.74 -25.19 -24.57
N LEU A 543 -23.95 -24.99 -23.52
CA LEU A 543 -22.98 -25.97 -23.02
C LEU A 543 -23.67 -27.19 -22.43
N VAL A 544 -24.72 -27.00 -21.62
CA VAL A 544 -25.51 -28.10 -21.05
C VAL A 544 -26.17 -28.93 -22.15
N LYS A 545 -26.73 -28.29 -23.18
CA LYS A 545 -27.31 -28.99 -24.33
C LYS A 545 -26.28 -29.82 -25.09
N LYS A 546 -25.02 -29.39 -25.12
CA LYS A 546 -23.94 -30.07 -25.85
C LYS A 546 -23.26 -31.17 -25.03
N ASN A 547 -22.96 -30.89 -23.76
CA ASN A 547 -22.09 -31.69 -22.91
C ASN A 547 -22.83 -32.45 -21.80
N GLY A 548 -24.07 -32.05 -21.49
CA GLY A 548 -24.87 -32.56 -20.38
C GLY A 548 -24.88 -31.63 -19.15
N ASP A 549 -25.81 -31.89 -18.23
CA ASP A 549 -25.99 -31.10 -17.00
C ASP A 549 -24.98 -31.47 -15.89
N ALA A 550 -24.46 -32.70 -15.91
CA ALA A 550 -23.53 -33.21 -14.91
C ALA A 550 -22.13 -32.54 -14.96
N ASP A 551 -21.61 -32.30 -16.17
CA ASP A 551 -20.41 -31.51 -16.40
C ASP A 551 -20.55 -30.67 -17.68
N PRO A 552 -21.01 -29.41 -17.58
CA PRO A 552 -21.13 -28.51 -18.72
C PRO A 552 -19.79 -28.18 -19.39
N LEU A 553 -18.65 -28.36 -18.71
CA LEU A 553 -17.31 -28.07 -19.22
C LEU A 553 -16.58 -29.31 -19.77
N ARG A 554 -17.25 -30.46 -19.85
CA ARG A 554 -16.70 -31.68 -20.45
C ARG A 554 -16.20 -31.39 -21.88
N LYS A 555 -15.03 -31.92 -22.24
CA LYS A 555 -14.34 -31.71 -23.53
C LYS A 555 -14.33 -30.24 -23.95
N THR A 556 -13.90 -29.36 -23.05
CA THR A 556 -13.82 -27.93 -23.30
C THR A 556 -12.39 -27.43 -23.10
N LEU A 557 -11.84 -26.72 -24.08
CA LEU A 557 -10.61 -25.96 -23.93
C LEU A 557 -10.98 -24.54 -23.52
N LEU A 558 -10.65 -24.16 -22.28
CA LEU A 558 -10.85 -22.83 -21.75
C LEU A 558 -9.56 -22.02 -21.87
N ILE A 559 -9.57 -20.99 -22.70
CA ILE A 559 -8.46 -20.07 -22.93
C ILE A 559 -8.77 -18.76 -22.19
N ILE A 560 -7.92 -18.39 -21.23
CA ILE A 560 -8.04 -17.14 -20.49
C ILE A 560 -6.87 -16.23 -20.84
N ASP A 561 -7.17 -15.17 -21.56
CA ASP A 561 -6.23 -14.13 -21.96
C ASP A 561 -6.18 -13.01 -20.91
N GLU A 562 -4.98 -12.52 -20.59
CA GLU A 562 -4.70 -11.65 -19.43
C GLU A 562 -5.05 -12.30 -18.08
N ALA A 563 -4.66 -13.56 -17.90
CA ALA A 563 -4.98 -14.38 -16.72
C ALA A 563 -4.62 -13.73 -15.37
N HIS A 564 -3.65 -12.81 -15.34
CA HIS A 564 -3.28 -12.06 -14.13
C HIS A 564 -4.45 -11.23 -13.56
N LYS A 565 -5.47 -10.91 -14.35
CA LYS A 565 -6.67 -10.20 -13.93
C LYS A 565 -7.67 -11.07 -13.13
N LEU A 566 -7.45 -12.39 -13.05
CA LEU A 566 -8.26 -13.27 -12.20
C LEU A 566 -8.06 -12.98 -10.71
N TYR A 567 -6.83 -12.66 -10.30
CA TYR A 567 -6.47 -12.39 -8.90
C TYR A 567 -5.90 -10.97 -8.66
N GLY A 568 -5.34 -10.31 -9.68
CA GLY A 568 -4.82 -8.94 -9.61
C GLY A 568 -5.93 -7.89 -9.63
N GLY A 569 -6.27 -7.35 -8.45
CA GLY A 569 -7.58 -6.79 -8.16
C GLY A 569 -7.70 -5.29 -7.88
N GLU A 570 -6.85 -4.41 -8.42
CA GLU A 570 -7.04 -2.95 -8.26
C GLU A 570 -7.54 -2.21 -9.53
N ASP A 571 -7.36 -2.77 -10.73
CA ASP A 571 -7.69 -2.08 -11.99
C ASP A 571 -9.07 -2.40 -12.58
N LEU A 572 -9.66 -3.52 -12.22
CA LEU A 572 -10.97 -3.92 -12.74
C LEU A 572 -12.07 -3.21 -11.95
N SER A 573 -13.02 -2.61 -12.67
CA SER A 573 -14.25 -2.10 -12.05
C SER A 573 -14.92 -3.23 -11.24
N SER A 574 -15.60 -2.90 -10.15
CA SER A 574 -16.34 -3.87 -9.32
C SER A 574 -17.33 -4.73 -10.13
N ILE A 575 -17.70 -4.26 -11.33
CA ILE A 575 -18.63 -4.90 -12.27
C ILE A 575 -17.93 -5.94 -13.17
N GLU A 576 -16.60 -5.88 -13.34
CA GLU A 576 -15.82 -6.77 -14.21
C GLU A 576 -15.03 -7.85 -13.43
N ARG A 577 -15.06 -7.83 -12.09
CA ARG A 577 -14.37 -8.83 -11.28
C ARG A 577 -15.05 -10.20 -11.41
N PRO A 578 -14.32 -11.25 -11.82
CA PRO A 578 -14.88 -12.58 -11.96
C PRO A 578 -15.18 -13.21 -10.58
N ASP A 579 -16.25 -14.00 -10.50
CA ASP A 579 -16.52 -14.83 -9.32
C ASP A 579 -15.58 -16.04 -9.29
N MET A 580 -14.47 -15.89 -8.57
CA MET A 580 -13.45 -16.91 -8.47
C MET A 580 -13.91 -18.16 -7.70
N LYS A 581 -14.80 -18.01 -6.71
CA LYS A 581 -15.33 -19.16 -5.96
C LYS A 581 -16.13 -20.08 -6.89
N ALA A 582 -17.00 -19.48 -7.71
CA ALA A 582 -17.78 -20.22 -8.69
C ALA A 582 -16.90 -20.86 -9.78
N LEU A 583 -15.88 -20.13 -10.26
CA LEU A 583 -14.95 -20.64 -11.29
C LEU A 583 -14.16 -21.85 -10.81
N VAL A 584 -13.54 -21.75 -9.63
CA VAL A 584 -12.78 -22.86 -9.03
C VAL A 584 -13.69 -24.07 -8.85
N ALA A 585 -14.91 -23.88 -8.32
CA ALA A 585 -15.87 -24.96 -8.16
C ALA A 585 -16.23 -25.66 -9.49
N ALA A 586 -16.43 -24.90 -10.57
CA ALA A 586 -16.76 -25.46 -11.88
C ALA A 586 -15.59 -26.25 -12.50
N LEU A 587 -14.36 -25.72 -12.42
CA LEU A 587 -13.16 -26.40 -12.91
C LEU A 587 -12.91 -27.71 -12.14
N GLN A 588 -12.94 -27.64 -10.81
CA GLN A 588 -12.72 -28.81 -9.96
C GLN A 588 -13.82 -29.87 -10.14
N ASN A 589 -15.08 -29.47 -10.32
CA ASN A 589 -16.14 -30.41 -10.66
C ASN A 589 -15.84 -31.13 -11.99
N SER A 590 -15.37 -30.43 -13.02
CA SER A 590 -15.01 -31.05 -14.30
C SER A 590 -13.82 -32.01 -14.17
N TYR A 591 -12.78 -31.63 -13.42
CA TYR A 591 -11.63 -32.51 -13.17
C TYR A 591 -12.04 -33.81 -12.46
N LEU A 592 -12.93 -33.73 -11.46
CA LEU A 592 -13.38 -34.87 -10.67
C LEU A 592 -14.40 -35.76 -11.41
N VAL A 593 -15.28 -35.17 -12.22
CA VAL A 593 -16.37 -35.90 -12.90
C VAL A 593 -15.92 -36.48 -14.24
N SER A 594 -15.22 -35.70 -15.06
CA SER A 594 -14.90 -36.04 -16.45
C SER A 594 -13.49 -36.60 -16.65
N GLY A 595 -12.59 -36.51 -15.65
CA GLY A 595 -11.29 -37.17 -15.69
C GLY A 595 -10.44 -36.78 -16.91
N ALA A 596 -10.19 -37.72 -17.83
CA ALA A 596 -9.45 -37.45 -19.08
C ALA A 596 -10.20 -36.49 -20.04
N ASP A 597 -11.53 -36.57 -20.05
CA ASP A 597 -12.42 -35.71 -20.84
C ASP A 597 -12.72 -34.37 -20.13
N SER A 598 -12.06 -34.07 -19.01
CA SER A 598 -12.29 -32.82 -18.29
C SER A 598 -11.93 -31.59 -19.11
N VAL A 599 -12.38 -30.43 -18.62
CA VAL A 599 -11.90 -29.15 -19.11
C VAL A 599 -10.37 -29.11 -19.13
N ARG A 600 -9.79 -28.47 -20.16
CA ARG A 600 -8.37 -28.15 -20.24
C ARG A 600 -8.20 -26.63 -20.20
N LEU A 601 -7.25 -26.15 -19.41
CA LEU A 601 -7.08 -24.73 -19.14
C LEU A 601 -5.79 -24.19 -19.78
N LEU A 602 -5.90 -23.15 -20.61
CA LEU A 602 -4.75 -22.42 -21.14
C LEU A 602 -4.79 -20.98 -20.63
N LEU A 603 -3.88 -20.67 -19.71
CA LEU A 603 -3.76 -19.33 -19.12
C LEU A 603 -2.67 -18.55 -19.86
N MET A 604 -2.95 -17.30 -20.23
CA MET A 604 -1.98 -16.45 -20.93
C MET A 604 -1.77 -15.13 -20.19
N THR A 605 -0.51 -14.79 -19.92
CA THR A 605 -0.16 -13.51 -19.28
C THR A 605 1.31 -13.17 -19.49
N ALA A 606 1.63 -11.88 -19.57
CA ALA A 606 3.02 -11.41 -19.51
C ALA A 606 3.52 -11.18 -18.07
N THR A 607 2.59 -10.94 -17.14
CA THR A 607 2.87 -10.55 -15.75
C THR A 607 1.97 -11.35 -14.82
N PRO A 608 2.28 -12.63 -14.51
CA PRO A 608 1.43 -13.46 -13.67
C PRO A 608 1.33 -12.98 -12.22
N ILE A 609 2.29 -12.17 -11.77
CA ILE A 609 2.31 -11.50 -10.47
C ILE A 609 2.04 -10.02 -10.71
N THR A 610 0.98 -9.47 -10.13
CA THR A 610 0.68 -8.03 -10.21
C THR A 610 1.01 -7.32 -8.91
N GLY A 611 0.51 -7.79 -7.76
CA GLY A 611 0.81 -7.22 -6.46
C GLY A 611 1.34 -8.24 -5.45
N ASN A 612 0.71 -9.41 -5.37
CA ASN A 612 1.11 -10.47 -4.43
C ASN A 612 1.74 -11.66 -5.17
N PRO A 613 2.94 -12.14 -4.77
CA PRO A 613 3.58 -13.32 -5.35
C PRO A 613 2.70 -14.57 -5.37
N MET A 614 1.80 -14.72 -4.37
CA MET A 614 0.87 -15.85 -4.29
C MET A 614 -0.16 -15.88 -5.42
N GLU A 615 -0.33 -14.79 -6.19
CA GLU A 615 -1.18 -14.78 -7.39
C GLU A 615 -0.72 -15.81 -8.42
N LEU A 616 0.60 -15.97 -8.61
CA LEU A 616 1.15 -16.97 -9.53
C LEU A 616 0.82 -18.39 -9.05
N VAL A 617 0.99 -18.66 -7.75
CA VAL A 617 0.65 -19.96 -7.14
C VAL A 617 -0.84 -20.27 -7.35
N LYS A 618 -1.71 -19.28 -7.11
CA LYS A 618 -3.16 -19.40 -7.35
C LYS A 618 -3.50 -19.67 -8.80
N LEU A 619 -2.83 -19.01 -9.76
CA LEU A 619 -3.02 -19.28 -11.19
C LEU A 619 -2.61 -20.71 -11.56
N LEU A 620 -1.48 -21.20 -11.03
CA LEU A 620 -1.01 -22.57 -11.26
C LEU A 620 -1.98 -23.59 -10.65
N ASN A 621 -2.52 -23.32 -9.46
CA ASN A 621 -3.51 -24.20 -8.82
C ASN A 621 -4.79 -24.39 -9.66
N LEU A 622 -5.18 -23.44 -10.51
CA LEU A 622 -6.32 -23.62 -11.43
C LEU A 622 -6.07 -24.73 -12.46
N THR A 623 -4.80 -25.00 -12.77
CA THR A 623 -4.38 -26.07 -13.70
C THR A 623 -4.17 -27.42 -13.01
N LYS A 624 -4.41 -27.50 -11.69
CA LYS A 624 -4.22 -28.70 -10.87
C LYS A 624 -5.55 -29.18 -10.24
N PRO A 625 -5.76 -30.51 -10.14
CA PRO A 625 -6.75 -31.09 -9.24
C PRO A 625 -6.48 -30.71 -7.78
N ILE A 626 -7.53 -30.69 -6.96
CA ILE A 626 -7.50 -30.25 -5.55
C ILE A 626 -6.43 -30.94 -4.69
N ASP A 627 -6.14 -32.21 -4.95
CA ASP A 627 -5.18 -33.03 -4.21
C ASP A 627 -3.72 -32.70 -4.52
N GLN A 628 -3.46 -31.99 -5.61
CA GLN A 628 -2.13 -31.61 -6.06
C GLN A 628 -1.87 -30.09 -5.92
N GLN A 629 -2.81 -29.33 -5.34
CA GLN A 629 -2.68 -27.88 -5.23
C GLN A 629 -1.63 -27.48 -4.19
N MET A 630 -0.87 -26.44 -4.52
CA MET A 630 0.06 -25.81 -3.59
C MET A 630 -0.71 -24.93 -2.58
N PRO A 631 -0.16 -24.65 -1.39
CA PRO A 631 -0.76 -23.71 -0.46
C PRO A 631 -0.93 -22.32 -1.10
N GLU A 632 -2.14 -21.76 -1.01
CA GLU A 632 -2.45 -20.43 -1.55
C GLU A 632 -2.04 -19.28 -0.62
N ASP A 633 -1.81 -19.59 0.65
CA ASP A 633 -1.42 -18.64 1.70
C ASP A 633 0.09 -18.66 1.91
N PHE A 634 0.68 -17.46 1.99
CA PHE A 634 2.13 -17.31 2.11
C PHE A 634 2.73 -17.97 3.36
N ALA A 635 1.99 -18.05 4.47
CA ALA A 635 2.49 -18.68 5.70
C ALA A 635 2.64 -20.21 5.53
N ASP A 636 1.60 -20.87 5.03
CA ASP A 636 1.64 -22.31 4.76
C ASP A 636 2.65 -22.63 3.65
N PHE A 637 2.76 -21.76 2.66
CA PHE A 637 3.77 -21.88 1.62
C PHE A 637 5.18 -21.69 2.21
N SER A 638 5.39 -20.72 3.09
CA SER A 638 6.70 -20.47 3.69
C SER A 638 7.19 -21.64 4.53
N ASP A 639 6.28 -22.28 5.27
CA ASP A 639 6.63 -23.38 6.17
C ASP A 639 7.09 -24.64 5.40
N ILE A 640 6.60 -24.83 4.17
CA ILE A 640 6.95 -25.98 3.32
C ILE A 640 8.16 -25.68 2.42
N TYR A 641 8.19 -24.49 1.81
CA TYR A 641 9.11 -24.20 0.72
C TYR A 641 10.27 -23.27 1.08
N LEU A 642 10.10 -22.42 2.10
CA LEU A 642 11.00 -21.28 2.36
C LEU A 642 11.74 -21.40 3.71
N ASN A 643 12.81 -20.62 3.85
CA ASN A 643 13.52 -20.42 5.11
C ASN A 643 13.02 -19.16 5.85
N GLU A 644 13.57 -18.88 7.03
CA GLU A 644 13.18 -17.73 7.87
C GLU A 644 13.35 -16.36 7.17
N GLU A 645 14.26 -16.27 6.18
CA GLU A 645 14.54 -15.07 5.38
C GLU A 645 13.60 -14.90 4.17
N GLY A 646 12.72 -15.87 3.92
CA GLY A 646 11.79 -15.88 2.78
C GLY A 646 12.39 -16.38 1.46
N ARG A 647 13.51 -17.12 1.50
CA ARG A 647 14.14 -17.75 0.32
C ARG A 647 13.83 -19.24 0.26
N PHE A 648 13.84 -19.82 -0.94
CA PHE A 648 13.63 -21.25 -1.10
C PHE A 648 14.72 -22.07 -0.40
N THR A 649 14.30 -23.10 0.34
CA THR A 649 15.22 -24.15 0.79
C THR A 649 15.55 -25.08 -0.39
N VAL A 650 16.65 -25.82 -0.31
CA VAL A 650 17.03 -26.76 -1.41
C VAL A 650 15.96 -27.83 -1.63
N ALA A 651 15.37 -28.36 -0.54
CA ALA A 651 14.29 -29.33 -0.61
C ALA A 651 13.00 -28.69 -1.15
N GLY A 652 12.66 -27.49 -0.67
CA GLY A 652 11.49 -26.74 -1.13
C GLY A 652 11.58 -26.34 -2.60
N GLU A 653 12.75 -25.91 -3.08
CA GLU A 653 12.98 -25.61 -4.50
C GLU A 653 12.71 -26.83 -5.38
N ARG A 654 13.24 -28.00 -5.00
CA ARG A 654 13.01 -29.25 -5.76
C ARG A 654 11.53 -29.62 -5.79
N GLN A 655 10.86 -29.59 -4.65
CA GLN A 655 9.43 -29.90 -4.56
C GLN A 655 8.60 -28.91 -5.39
N TYR A 656 8.91 -27.62 -5.33
CA TYR A 656 8.24 -26.61 -6.12
C TYR A 656 8.42 -26.83 -7.63
N LEU A 657 9.63 -27.20 -8.07
CA LEU A 657 9.91 -27.49 -9.49
C LEU A 657 9.13 -28.71 -9.98
N ASP A 658 9.02 -29.77 -9.16
CA ASP A 658 8.18 -30.93 -9.46
C ASP A 658 6.69 -30.53 -9.51
N ASP A 659 6.24 -29.67 -8.60
CA ASP A 659 4.85 -29.20 -8.54
C ASP A 659 4.40 -28.38 -9.75
N ILE A 660 5.33 -27.73 -10.44
CA ILE A 660 5.05 -26.93 -11.65
C ILE A 660 5.45 -27.65 -12.94
N ALA A 661 6.00 -28.86 -12.85
CA ALA A 661 6.55 -29.59 -13.98
C ALA A 661 5.52 -29.73 -15.11
N GLY A 662 5.97 -29.40 -16.33
CA GLY A 662 5.17 -29.49 -17.55
C GLY A 662 4.03 -28.47 -17.69
N ARG A 663 3.81 -27.57 -16.73
CA ARG A 663 2.65 -26.65 -16.68
C ARG A 663 2.95 -25.20 -17.02
N VAL A 664 4.22 -24.81 -17.08
CA VAL A 664 4.62 -23.44 -17.41
C VAL A 664 5.46 -23.43 -18.67
N SER A 665 5.08 -22.61 -19.65
CA SER A 665 5.92 -22.25 -20.79
C SER A 665 6.33 -20.78 -20.65
N TYR A 666 7.63 -20.52 -20.73
CA TYR A 666 8.21 -19.20 -20.52
C TYR A 666 8.97 -18.71 -21.75
N LEU A 667 8.57 -17.55 -22.25
CA LEU A 667 9.23 -16.90 -23.38
C LEU A 667 9.35 -15.39 -23.18
N ASN A 668 10.58 -14.94 -22.98
CA ASN A 668 10.92 -13.53 -22.98
C ASN A 668 11.66 -13.14 -24.27
N ARG A 669 11.04 -12.25 -25.06
CA ARG A 669 11.65 -11.67 -26.27
C ARG A 669 11.92 -10.17 -26.14
N GLU A 670 11.70 -9.58 -24.95
CA GLU A 670 11.95 -8.15 -24.71
C GLU A 670 13.43 -7.79 -24.96
N LYS A 671 14.35 -8.75 -24.77
CA LYS A 671 15.79 -8.60 -25.05
C LYS A 671 16.18 -8.78 -26.52
N ASP A 672 15.26 -9.19 -27.39
CA ASP A 672 15.54 -9.39 -28.81
C ASP A 672 15.60 -8.04 -29.55
N ALA A 673 16.77 -7.42 -29.48
CA ALA A 673 17.05 -6.08 -30.02
C ALA A 673 16.84 -5.93 -31.53
N ARG A 674 16.67 -7.04 -32.26
CA ARG A 674 16.41 -7.10 -33.70
C ARG A 674 14.98 -6.72 -34.08
N GLN A 675 14.05 -6.92 -33.15
CA GLN A 675 12.62 -6.68 -33.35
C GLN A 675 12.03 -5.77 -32.28
N PHE A 676 12.63 -5.69 -31.10
CA PHE A 676 12.14 -4.89 -29.98
C PHE A 676 13.15 -3.81 -29.60
N SER A 677 12.64 -2.67 -29.17
CA SER A 677 13.49 -1.66 -28.56
C SER A 677 13.97 -2.08 -27.18
N GLN A 678 15.17 -1.64 -26.83
CA GLN A 678 15.89 -2.05 -25.64
C GLN A 678 15.81 -0.96 -24.56
N PRO A 679 15.03 -1.16 -23.49
CA PRO A 679 14.83 -0.16 -22.45
C PRO A 679 16.08 -0.01 -21.56
N ILE A 680 16.66 1.19 -21.57
CA ILE A 680 17.76 1.60 -20.70
C ILE A 680 17.18 2.46 -19.58
N VAL A 681 17.13 1.94 -18.36
CA VAL A 681 16.49 2.63 -17.23
C VAL A 681 17.51 3.50 -16.48
N LYS A 682 17.16 4.78 -16.31
CA LYS A 682 17.93 5.77 -15.56
C LYS A 682 17.06 6.37 -14.46
N PHE A 683 17.53 6.27 -13.22
CA PHE A 683 16.88 6.91 -12.08
C PHE A 683 17.31 8.37 -11.99
N VAL A 684 16.35 9.28 -11.93
CA VAL A 684 16.56 10.72 -11.80
C VAL A 684 16.10 11.15 -10.42
N GLN A 685 17.05 11.44 -9.54
CA GLN A 685 16.78 11.90 -8.19
C GLN A 685 16.80 13.43 -8.15
N SER A 686 15.70 14.03 -7.69
CA SER A 686 15.59 15.46 -7.42
C SER A 686 15.73 15.70 -5.92
N PRO A 687 16.54 16.67 -5.45
CA PRO A 687 16.62 16.95 -4.02
C PRO A 687 15.27 17.46 -3.49
N LEU A 688 14.86 17.00 -2.31
CA LEU A 688 13.65 17.52 -1.65
C LEU A 688 13.79 19.01 -1.28
N VAL A 689 15.01 19.45 -0.99
CA VAL A 689 15.38 20.79 -0.55
C VAL A 689 16.77 21.13 -1.09
N ASP A 690 16.95 22.33 -1.64
CA ASP A 690 18.24 22.78 -2.16
C ASP A 690 19.23 23.20 -1.05
N ASN A 691 18.74 23.81 0.05
CA ASN A 691 19.57 24.27 1.18
C ASN A 691 19.10 23.76 2.56
N ILE A 692 19.71 22.67 3.01
CA ILE A 692 19.35 21.95 4.24
C ILE A 692 19.53 22.81 5.51
N LYS A 693 20.60 23.62 5.55
CA LYS A 693 20.97 24.41 6.73
C LYS A 693 19.98 25.55 7.00
N GLU A 694 19.45 26.16 5.94
CA GLU A 694 18.41 27.20 6.07
C GLU A 694 17.07 26.60 6.49
N VAL A 695 16.65 25.48 5.88
CA VAL A 695 15.38 24.82 6.23
C VAL A 695 15.39 24.30 7.68
N ALA A 696 16.49 23.71 8.16
CA ALA A 696 16.58 23.26 9.55
C ALA A 696 16.52 24.41 10.58
N LYS A 697 16.99 25.62 10.21
CA LYS A 697 16.86 26.82 11.04
C LYS A 697 15.42 27.34 11.03
N LEU A 698 14.83 27.45 9.85
CA LEU A 698 13.46 27.96 9.65
C LEU A 698 12.41 27.01 10.23
N ASP A 699 12.59 25.68 10.16
CA ASP A 699 11.65 24.70 10.75
C ASP A 699 11.67 24.75 12.30
N LYS A 700 12.85 24.97 12.89
CA LYS A 700 12.98 25.26 14.34
C LYS A 700 12.32 26.58 14.72
N GLN A 701 12.35 27.58 13.84
CA GLN A 701 11.72 28.89 14.06
C GLN A 701 10.20 28.83 13.86
N LEU A 702 9.71 28.11 12.86
CA LEU A 702 8.31 27.84 12.59
C LEU A 702 7.63 27.13 13.76
N PHE A 703 8.30 26.11 14.31
CA PHE A 703 7.84 25.42 15.52
C PHE A 703 7.72 26.36 16.72
N ARG A 704 8.61 27.37 16.84
CA ARG A 704 8.58 28.38 17.90
C ARG A 704 7.52 29.46 17.65
N GLU A 705 7.29 29.85 16.40
CA GLU A 705 6.24 30.81 16.00
C GLU A 705 4.84 30.24 16.17
N GLN A 706 4.60 28.97 15.83
CA GLN A 706 3.30 28.33 16.10
C GLN A 706 2.96 28.34 17.60
N ILE A 707 3.95 28.16 18.47
CA ILE A 707 3.78 28.22 19.93
C ILE A 707 3.63 29.67 20.44
N LEU A 708 4.22 30.66 19.77
CA LEU A 708 4.18 32.08 20.15
C LEU A 708 2.96 32.83 19.59
N GLY A 709 2.42 32.42 18.44
CA GLY A 709 1.21 32.99 17.83
C GLY A 709 0.00 32.82 18.74
N ASP A 710 -0.15 31.63 19.32
CA ASP A 710 -1.20 31.34 20.31
C ASP A 710 -1.11 32.25 21.56
N LEU A 711 0.08 32.77 21.90
CA LEU A 711 0.31 33.72 23.01
C LEU A 711 0.09 35.20 22.64
N ALA A 712 0.22 35.55 21.35
CA ALA A 712 0.08 36.92 20.87
C ALA A 712 -1.40 37.30 20.69
N ASP A 713 -2.23 36.35 20.23
CA ASP A 713 -3.68 36.54 20.12
C ASP A 713 -4.33 36.75 21.50
N LEU A 714 -3.79 36.12 22.55
CA LEU A 714 -4.17 36.37 23.94
C LEU A 714 -3.76 37.77 24.44
N GLN A 715 -2.60 38.29 24.04
CA GLN A 715 -2.14 39.64 24.44
C GLN A 715 -2.97 40.74 23.78
N LYS A 716 -3.36 40.56 22.52
CA LYS A 716 -4.14 41.54 21.77
C LYS A 716 -5.55 41.71 22.35
N GLN A 717 -6.17 40.61 22.78
CA GLN A 717 -7.47 40.64 23.48
C GLN A 717 -7.39 41.33 24.86
N VAL A 718 -6.26 41.24 25.57
CA VAL A 718 -6.05 41.93 26.85
C VAL A 718 -5.79 43.44 26.68
N GLU A 719 -5.14 43.86 25.60
CA GLU A 719 -4.91 45.28 25.31
C GLU A 719 -6.14 46.00 24.73
N GLU A 720 -6.94 45.32 23.91
CA GLU A 720 -8.20 45.86 23.37
C GLU A 720 -9.22 46.11 24.50
N ASN A 721 -9.35 45.19 25.45
CA ASN A 721 -10.21 45.37 26.63
C ASN A 721 -9.72 46.48 27.59
N ASN A 722 -8.41 46.74 27.66
CA ASN A 722 -7.87 47.85 28.49
C ASN A 722 -8.18 49.24 27.89
N LYS A 723 -8.17 49.36 26.55
CA LYS A 723 -8.52 50.62 25.87
C LYS A 723 -10.00 50.96 26.02
N GLU A 724 -10.87 49.95 26.11
CA GLU A 724 -12.30 50.12 26.36
C GLU A 724 -12.58 50.62 27.79
N ILE A 725 -11.82 50.14 28.78
CA ILE A 725 -11.91 50.57 30.20
C ILE A 725 -11.42 52.02 30.41
N ASP A 726 -10.30 52.44 29.81
CA ASP A 726 -9.77 53.81 29.96
C ASP A 726 -10.62 54.86 29.21
N GLY A 727 -11.40 54.44 28.21
CA GLY A 727 -12.34 55.30 27.46
C GLY A 727 -13.57 55.71 28.26
N GLU A 728 -14.15 54.80 29.05
CA GLU A 728 -15.37 55.07 29.85
C GLU A 728 -15.08 55.75 31.21
N LEU A 729 -13.83 55.78 31.68
CA LEU A 729 -13.44 56.27 33.02
C LEU A 729 -13.08 57.77 33.12
N LYS A 730 -13.00 58.52 32.01
CA LYS A 730 -12.64 59.96 32.05
C LYS A 730 -13.78 60.91 32.46
N GLY A 731 -14.98 60.41 32.75
CA GLY A 731 -16.21 61.21 32.88
C GLY A 731 -16.84 61.35 34.28
N ILE A 732 -16.16 61.02 35.38
CA ILE A 732 -16.70 61.23 36.74
C ILE A 732 -16.14 62.53 37.32
N ASN A 733 -16.90 63.63 37.22
CA ASN A 733 -16.60 64.89 37.90
C ASN A 733 -17.76 65.29 38.84
N ALA A 734 -17.49 66.22 39.74
CA ALA A 734 -18.47 66.70 40.73
C ALA A 734 -19.74 67.35 40.12
N GLN A 735 -19.76 67.67 38.82
CA GLN A 735 -20.92 68.28 38.16
C GLN A 735 -22.05 67.26 37.91
N ARG A 736 -21.74 65.96 37.75
CA ARG A 736 -22.76 64.91 37.54
C ARG A 736 -23.70 64.71 38.73
N PHE A 737 -23.31 65.15 39.93
CA PHE A 737 -24.09 65.06 41.17
C PHE A 737 -24.69 66.42 41.59
N GLY A 738 -24.71 67.41 40.68
CA GLY A 738 -25.21 68.76 40.95
C GLY A 738 -26.70 68.85 41.31
N PHE A 739 -27.51 67.85 40.93
CA PHE A 739 -28.94 67.79 41.23
C PHE A 739 -29.27 67.65 42.72
N LEU A 740 -28.30 67.26 43.57
CA LEU A 740 -28.49 67.20 45.02
C LEU A 740 -28.51 68.59 45.67
N LYS A 741 -28.02 69.64 44.98
CA LYS A 741 -28.10 71.02 45.46
C LYS A 741 -29.48 71.64 45.33
N THR A 742 -30.31 71.15 44.41
CA THR A 742 -31.65 71.70 44.14
C THR A 742 -32.61 71.55 45.32
N LYS A 743 -32.33 70.64 46.26
CA LYS A 743 -33.09 70.49 47.51
C LYS A 743 -32.87 71.62 48.52
N CYS A 744 -31.82 72.42 48.37
CA CYS A 744 -31.54 73.57 49.24
C CYS A 744 -32.18 74.87 48.72
N ASP A 745 -32.96 74.83 47.64
CA ASP A 745 -33.52 76.03 47.01
C ASP A 745 -34.75 76.60 47.71
N GLU A 746 -35.39 75.84 48.61
CA GLU A 746 -36.57 76.25 49.39
C GLU A 746 -36.21 76.98 50.71
N LEU A 747 -34.92 77.18 50.99
CA LEU A 747 -34.41 77.83 52.22
C LEU A 747 -33.74 79.17 51.89
N ASP A 748 -33.97 80.21 52.70
CA ASP A 748 -33.39 81.55 52.49
C ASP A 748 -32.41 81.99 53.60
N GLY A 749 -31.40 82.78 53.21
CA GLY A 749 -30.43 83.40 54.13
C GLY A 749 -29.31 82.46 54.62
N LYS A 750 -28.97 82.53 55.93
CA LYS A 750 -27.86 81.75 56.54
C LYS A 750 -28.11 80.23 56.46
N ALA A 751 -29.37 79.79 56.48
CA ALA A 751 -29.76 78.38 56.35
C ALA A 751 -29.41 77.78 54.98
N LYS A 752 -29.54 78.55 53.88
CA LYS A 752 -29.16 78.10 52.53
C LYS A 752 -27.67 77.80 52.41
N LYS A 753 -26.83 78.68 52.97
CA LYS A 753 -25.35 78.51 52.96
C LYS A 753 -24.90 77.29 53.77
N GLU A 754 -25.60 76.98 54.85
CA GLU A 754 -25.30 75.82 55.70
C GLU A 754 -25.74 74.50 55.00
N CYS A 755 -26.93 74.48 54.39
CA CYS A 755 -27.42 73.38 53.54
C CYS A 755 -26.47 73.08 52.37
N GLU A 756 -26.06 74.10 51.61
CA GLU A 756 -25.15 73.92 50.47
C GLU A 756 -23.75 73.39 50.89
N LYS A 757 -23.29 73.72 52.09
CA LYS A 757 -21.98 73.29 52.60
C LYS A 757 -22.00 71.81 52.99
N VAL A 758 -23.09 71.36 53.61
CA VAL A 758 -23.36 69.95 53.93
C VAL A 758 -23.46 69.10 52.66
N VAL A 759 -24.24 69.55 51.67
CA VAL A 759 -24.40 68.83 50.39
C VAL A 759 -23.08 68.74 49.62
N ARG A 760 -22.25 69.79 49.61
CA ARG A 760 -20.93 69.76 48.94
C ARG A 760 -19.92 68.82 49.62
N ALA A 761 -20.00 68.65 50.93
CA ALA A 761 -19.13 67.72 51.66
C ALA A 761 -19.46 66.27 51.30
N HIS A 762 -20.74 65.90 51.33
CA HIS A 762 -21.18 64.55 50.97
C HIS A 762 -20.93 64.20 49.49
N ILE A 763 -21.04 65.17 48.57
CA ILE A 763 -20.66 64.94 47.15
C ILE A 763 -19.16 64.64 47.01
N LYS A 764 -18.29 65.27 47.81
CA LYS A 764 -16.85 64.98 47.79
C LYS A 764 -16.55 63.58 48.30
N ASP A 765 -17.24 63.14 49.34
CA ASP A 765 -17.04 61.80 49.91
C ASP A 765 -17.50 60.69 48.95
N ILE A 766 -18.64 60.89 48.28
CA ILE A 766 -19.14 59.96 47.24
C ILE A 766 -18.15 59.85 46.06
N VAL A 767 -17.53 60.97 45.65
CA VAL A 767 -16.53 60.97 44.56
C VAL A 767 -15.19 60.35 45.01
N ALA A 768 -14.85 60.44 46.30
CA ALA A 768 -13.65 59.83 46.88
C ALA A 768 -13.79 58.31 47.00
N GLU A 769 -14.89 57.80 47.55
CA GLU A 769 -15.15 56.34 47.65
C GLU A 769 -15.22 55.68 46.26
N ALA A 770 -15.78 56.38 45.27
CA ALA A 770 -15.80 55.89 43.89
C ALA A 770 -14.39 55.80 43.27
N LYS A 771 -13.48 56.73 43.59
CA LYS A 771 -12.11 56.76 43.07
C LYS A 771 -11.21 55.71 43.73
N ASP A 772 -11.34 55.48 45.02
CA ASP A 772 -10.55 54.46 45.74
C ASP A 772 -10.88 53.04 45.26
N SER A 773 -12.17 52.79 45.01
CA SER A 773 -12.64 51.52 44.44
C SER A 773 -12.04 51.23 43.04
N ILE A 774 -11.81 52.28 42.24
CA ILE A 774 -11.20 52.18 40.90
C ILE A 774 -9.68 51.97 41.00
N GLN A 775 -9.02 52.58 41.99
CA GLN A 775 -7.58 52.49 42.19
C GLN A 775 -7.14 51.07 42.58
N VAL A 776 -7.90 50.39 43.45
CA VAL A 776 -7.65 48.98 43.83
C VAL A 776 -7.69 48.04 42.62
N ILE A 777 -8.52 48.33 41.63
CA ILE A 777 -8.60 47.54 40.39
C ILE A 777 -7.38 47.80 39.49
N LYS A 778 -6.90 49.04 39.41
CA LYS A 778 -5.67 49.39 38.66
C LYS A 778 -4.43 48.72 39.25
N ASP A 779 -4.33 48.64 40.57
CA ASP A 779 -3.17 48.03 41.24
C ASP A 779 -3.15 46.50 41.08
N ASN A 780 -4.31 45.84 41.10
CA ASN A 780 -4.41 44.41 40.81
C ASN A 780 -4.04 44.06 39.35
N ILE A 781 -4.40 44.92 38.39
CA ILE A 781 -3.99 44.77 36.97
C ILE A 781 -2.48 44.97 36.81
N LYS A 782 -1.88 45.88 37.60
CA LYS A 782 -0.44 46.15 37.60
C LYS A 782 0.37 44.96 38.15
N ALA A 783 -0.09 44.35 39.25
CA ALA A 783 0.51 43.15 39.83
C ALA A 783 0.47 41.93 38.88
N LEU A 784 -0.63 41.76 38.14
CA LEU A 784 -0.73 40.76 37.08
C LEU A 784 0.27 41.01 35.94
N LYS A 785 0.44 42.27 35.49
CA LYS A 785 1.44 42.62 34.48
C LYS A 785 2.88 42.35 34.92
N GLU A 786 3.21 42.56 36.20
CA GLU A 786 4.53 42.24 36.76
C GLU A 786 4.80 40.73 36.82
N SER A 787 3.81 39.92 37.24
CA SER A 787 3.94 38.46 37.25
C SER A 787 4.17 37.84 35.85
N ILE A 788 3.61 38.46 34.81
CA ILE A 788 3.84 38.10 33.40
C ILE A 788 5.23 38.55 32.93
N LYS A 789 5.74 39.67 33.46
CA LYS A 789 7.05 40.26 33.12
C LYS A 789 8.21 39.46 33.74
N GLU A 790 8.04 38.95 34.95
CA GLU A 790 8.99 38.05 35.63
C GLU A 790 9.07 36.67 34.96
N ARG A 791 7.94 36.12 34.51
CA ARG A 791 7.95 34.88 33.68
C ARG A 791 8.55 35.10 32.30
N LYS A 792 8.48 36.32 31.74
CA LYS A 792 9.18 36.72 30.51
C LYS A 792 10.69 36.88 30.72
N SER A 793 11.18 37.40 31.85
CA SER A 793 12.63 37.56 32.10
C SER A 793 13.35 36.22 32.25
N PHE A 794 12.75 35.25 32.93
CA PHE A 794 13.30 33.89 33.05
C PHE A 794 13.43 33.17 31.69
N ARG A 795 12.56 33.47 30.73
CA ARG A 795 12.67 33.04 29.32
C ARG A 795 13.61 33.93 28.50
N LYS A 796 13.82 35.20 28.87
CA LYS A 796 14.59 36.21 28.12
C LYS A 796 16.10 35.99 28.23
N GLU A 797 16.61 35.38 29.30
CA GLU A 797 18.00 34.92 29.37
C GLU A 797 18.24 33.69 28.48
N THR A 798 17.30 32.74 28.42
CA THR A 798 17.38 31.58 27.50
C THR A 798 17.09 31.94 26.03
N LEU A 799 16.29 32.98 25.77
CA LEU A 799 15.92 33.47 24.42
C LEU A 799 16.75 34.68 23.94
N GLY A 800 17.62 35.24 24.78
CA GLY A 800 18.47 36.39 24.44
C GLY A 800 19.47 36.09 23.34
N ALA A 801 19.92 34.84 23.23
CA ALA A 801 20.82 34.39 22.17
C ALA A 801 20.17 34.22 20.78
N ILE A 802 18.84 34.39 20.65
CA ILE A 802 18.10 34.08 19.40
C ILE A 802 17.16 35.24 18.99
N LYS A 803 17.41 36.47 19.44
CA LYS A 803 16.64 37.66 19.05
C LYS A 803 17.34 38.56 18.02
N ALA A 804 18.32 38.02 17.28
CA ALA A 804 19.07 38.79 16.29
C ALA A 804 18.52 38.72 14.85
N ASP A 805 17.58 37.83 14.50
CA ASP A 805 17.25 37.55 13.08
C ASP A 805 15.76 37.71 12.67
N ASN A 806 15.05 38.66 13.28
CA ASN A 806 13.72 39.08 12.79
C ASN A 806 13.85 40.12 11.65
N SER A 807 14.62 39.79 10.62
CA SER A 807 14.69 40.60 9.39
C SER A 807 13.44 40.34 8.51
N PRO A 808 12.99 41.32 7.70
CA PRO A 808 11.93 41.12 6.71
C PRO A 808 12.21 39.96 5.73
N GLU A 809 13.49 39.71 5.45
CA GLU A 809 13.94 38.61 4.58
C GLU A 809 13.69 37.24 5.21
N THR A 810 13.88 37.10 6.53
CA THR A 810 13.62 35.86 7.25
C THR A 810 12.12 35.49 7.22
N MET A 811 11.24 36.50 7.28
CA MET A 811 9.77 36.31 7.20
C MET A 811 9.32 35.86 5.80
N SER A 812 9.86 36.45 4.74
CA SER A 812 9.59 36.02 3.35
C SER A 812 10.04 34.57 3.12
N LYS A 813 11.26 34.23 3.57
CA LYS A 813 11.79 32.85 3.47
C LYS A 813 10.96 31.84 4.26
N LEU A 814 10.33 32.25 5.35
CA LEU A 814 9.46 31.40 6.17
C LEU A 814 8.08 31.18 5.51
N GLU A 815 7.54 32.18 4.80
CA GLU A 815 6.35 32.00 3.95
C GLU A 815 6.64 31.10 2.74
N GLU A 816 7.80 31.24 2.10
CA GLU A 816 8.27 30.34 1.04
C GLU A 816 8.40 28.90 1.54
N LEU A 817 8.96 28.70 2.75
CA LEU A 817 9.05 27.38 3.37
C LEU A 817 7.66 26.74 3.57
N LYS A 818 6.66 27.49 4.01
CA LYS A 818 5.28 26.99 4.18
C LYS A 818 4.66 26.55 2.85
N GLN A 819 5.13 27.07 1.72
CA GLN A 819 4.68 26.71 0.38
C GLN A 819 5.50 25.56 -0.23
N SER A 820 6.69 25.31 0.32
CA SER A 820 7.59 24.25 -0.13
C SER A 820 7.01 22.85 0.02
N MET A 821 7.49 21.93 -0.82
CA MET A 821 7.15 20.52 -0.74
C MET A 821 7.55 19.87 0.60
N TYR A 822 8.69 20.29 1.18
CA TYR A 822 9.15 19.78 2.48
C TYR A 822 8.10 19.99 3.58
N TYR A 823 7.56 21.20 3.70
CA TYR A 823 6.57 21.52 4.74
C TYR A 823 5.30 20.67 4.61
N THR A 824 4.78 20.53 3.39
CA THR A 824 3.61 19.68 3.12
C THR A 824 3.88 18.22 3.50
N ILE A 825 5.05 17.68 3.15
CA ILE A 825 5.37 16.27 3.46
C ILE A 825 5.57 16.07 4.96
N ALA A 826 6.37 16.92 5.60
CA ALA A 826 6.73 16.79 7.01
C ALA A 826 5.55 17.07 7.95
N HIS A 827 4.77 18.12 7.69
CA HIS A 827 3.74 18.61 8.62
C HIS A 827 2.30 18.33 8.20
N GLN A 828 1.98 18.27 6.90
CA GLN A 828 0.61 18.00 6.43
C GLN A 828 0.35 16.51 6.22
N CYS A 829 1.31 15.78 5.61
CA CYS A 829 1.19 14.33 5.43
C CYS A 829 1.60 13.53 6.67
N GLY A 830 2.48 14.06 7.52
CA GLY A 830 2.86 13.48 8.81
C GLY A 830 1.94 13.95 9.94
N LYS A 831 1.05 13.09 10.43
CA LYS A 831 0.19 13.40 11.59
C LYS A 831 0.88 13.03 12.91
N LYS A 832 0.94 13.99 13.83
CA LYS A 832 1.34 13.76 15.23
C LYS A 832 0.16 13.18 16.01
N ILE A 833 0.37 12.10 16.75
CA ILE A 833 -0.69 11.44 17.54
C ILE A 833 -0.90 12.22 18.84
N THR A 834 -2.07 12.85 19.02
CA THR A 834 -2.38 13.71 20.18
C THR A 834 -3.52 13.21 21.09
N ASP A 835 -4.34 12.24 20.65
CA ASP A 835 -5.52 11.79 21.41
C ASP A 835 -5.58 10.25 21.64
N ASN A 836 -6.16 9.82 22.76
CA ASN A 836 -6.22 8.41 23.20
C ASN A 836 -7.14 7.53 22.32
N LYS A 837 -8.17 8.11 21.68
CA LYS A 837 -9.00 7.37 20.69
C LYS A 837 -8.26 7.15 19.38
N GLN A 838 -7.59 8.20 18.88
CA GLN A 838 -6.73 8.10 17.69
C GLN A 838 -5.55 7.16 17.92
N LEU A 839 -5.08 7.07 19.16
CA LEU A 839 -4.09 6.09 19.57
C LEU A 839 -4.64 4.65 19.50
N GLU A 840 -5.85 4.37 19.99
CA GLU A 840 -6.43 3.03 19.84
C GLU A 840 -6.60 2.62 18.38
N GLU A 841 -6.89 3.57 17.50
CA GLU A 841 -7.01 3.37 16.07
C GLU A 841 -5.65 3.25 15.36
N ALA A 842 -4.64 4.02 15.80
CA ALA A 842 -3.26 3.90 15.32
C ALA A 842 -2.59 2.61 15.81
N VAL A 843 -2.90 2.16 17.02
CA VAL A 843 -2.41 0.90 17.60
C VAL A 843 -2.98 -0.32 16.85
N LYS A 844 -4.20 -0.24 16.32
CA LYS A 844 -4.74 -1.25 15.40
C LYS A 844 -3.97 -1.32 14.07
N GLN A 845 -3.35 -0.21 13.65
CA GLN A 845 -2.57 -0.12 12.41
C GLN A 845 -1.07 -0.32 12.61
N LEU A 846 -0.61 -0.59 13.82
CA LEU A 846 0.80 -0.90 14.06
C LEU A 846 1.15 -2.22 13.36
N PRO A 847 2.32 -2.33 12.69
CA PRO A 847 2.72 -3.52 11.95
C PRO A 847 2.55 -4.80 12.76
N GLN A 848 3.04 -4.77 14.01
CA GLN A 848 3.00 -5.90 14.95
C GLN A 848 1.59 -6.31 15.39
N VAL A 849 0.63 -5.37 15.46
CA VAL A 849 -0.77 -5.66 15.86
C VAL A 849 -1.61 -6.03 14.64
N SER A 850 -1.36 -5.37 13.51
CA SER A 850 -1.95 -5.69 12.21
C SER A 850 -1.52 -7.07 11.72
N GLU A 851 -0.28 -7.48 11.94
CA GLU A 851 0.21 -8.85 11.68
C GLU A 851 -0.54 -9.88 12.52
N ILE A 852 -0.83 -9.57 13.77
CA ILE A 852 -1.59 -10.45 14.65
C ILE A 852 -3.08 -10.51 14.23
N ASP A 853 -3.68 -9.37 13.90
CA ASP A 853 -5.07 -9.30 13.44
C ASP A 853 -5.26 -9.96 12.08
N THR A 854 -4.31 -9.80 11.15
CA THR A 854 -4.28 -10.53 9.88
C THR A 854 -4.05 -12.02 10.07
N LYS A 855 -3.20 -12.46 11.01
CA LYS A 855 -3.08 -13.89 11.37
C LYS A 855 -4.41 -14.46 11.87
N ILE A 856 -5.15 -13.72 12.70
CA ILE A 856 -6.46 -14.16 13.18
C ILE A 856 -7.48 -14.25 12.02
N GLN A 857 -7.50 -13.27 11.13
CA GLN A 857 -8.39 -13.27 9.97
C GLN A 857 -8.05 -14.40 8.99
N LYS A 858 -6.77 -14.67 8.76
CA LYS A 858 -6.27 -15.80 7.94
C LYS A 858 -6.72 -17.15 8.49
N LEU A 859 -6.71 -17.32 9.81
CA LEU A 859 -7.20 -18.55 10.44
C LEU A 859 -8.71 -18.76 10.20
N ASP A 860 -9.50 -17.67 10.18
CA ASP A 860 -10.93 -17.74 9.86
C ASP A 860 -11.16 -18.07 8.37
N ASP A 861 -10.39 -17.45 7.47
CA ASP A 861 -10.45 -17.71 6.02
C ASP A 861 -10.07 -19.17 5.69
N ARG A 862 -9.09 -19.76 6.40
CA ARG A 862 -8.65 -21.15 6.24
C ARG A 862 -9.73 -22.16 6.63
N ILE A 863 -10.52 -21.86 7.66
CA ILE A 863 -11.70 -22.65 8.04
C ILE A 863 -12.77 -22.55 6.93
N GLU A 864 -13.03 -21.34 6.42
CA GLU A 864 -14.02 -21.14 5.37
C GLU A 864 -13.63 -21.88 4.08
N ASN A 865 -12.36 -21.80 3.67
CA ASN A 865 -11.84 -22.50 2.49
C ASN A 865 -11.94 -24.03 2.64
N SER A 866 -11.56 -24.58 3.80
CA SER A 866 -11.66 -26.02 4.07
C SER A 866 -13.11 -26.52 4.02
N LYS A 867 -14.05 -25.73 4.54
CA LYS A 867 -15.50 -26.01 4.44
C LYS A 867 -16.00 -25.97 3.00
N GLN A 868 -15.56 -24.97 2.23
CA GLN A 868 -15.93 -24.84 0.81
C GLN A 868 -15.39 -26.02 0.00
N GLN A 869 -14.15 -26.44 0.20
CA GLN A 869 -13.57 -27.61 -0.46
C GLN A 869 -14.36 -28.89 -0.15
N LEU A 870 -14.76 -29.09 1.11
CA LEU A 870 -15.63 -30.21 1.48
C LEU A 870 -16.97 -30.16 0.75
N GLN A 871 -17.60 -28.99 0.65
CA GLN A 871 -18.87 -28.81 -0.08
C GLN A 871 -18.72 -29.10 -1.58
N ILE A 872 -17.62 -28.65 -2.20
CA ILE A 872 -17.31 -28.94 -3.61
C ILE A 872 -17.13 -30.45 -3.81
N SER A 873 -16.37 -31.12 -2.93
CA SER A 873 -16.15 -32.57 -2.98
C SER A 873 -17.46 -33.36 -2.83
N ILE A 874 -18.34 -32.96 -1.90
CA ILE A 874 -19.68 -33.54 -1.72
C ILE A 874 -20.53 -33.33 -2.98
N HIS A 875 -20.52 -32.13 -3.55
CA HIS A 875 -21.31 -31.81 -4.74
C HIS A 875 -20.82 -32.58 -5.96
N ALA A 876 -19.50 -32.65 -6.18
CA ALA A 876 -18.87 -33.43 -7.24
C ALA A 876 -19.19 -34.92 -7.11
N HIS A 877 -19.13 -35.49 -5.90
CA HIS A 877 -19.52 -36.87 -5.65
C HIS A 877 -21.00 -37.12 -5.97
N LYS A 878 -21.90 -36.22 -5.55
CA LYS A 878 -23.33 -36.29 -5.91
C LYS A 878 -23.55 -36.22 -7.42
N ASN A 879 -22.83 -35.36 -8.13
CA ASN A 879 -22.93 -35.22 -9.58
C ASN A 879 -22.37 -36.44 -10.30
N ARG A 880 -21.24 -37.01 -9.83
CA ARG A 880 -20.70 -38.28 -10.34
C ARG A 880 -21.68 -39.43 -10.14
N LEU A 881 -22.34 -39.52 -8.98
CA LEU A 881 -23.41 -40.50 -8.76
C LEU A 881 -24.61 -40.27 -9.70
N LYS A 882 -25.00 -39.02 -9.97
CA LYS A 882 -26.04 -38.71 -10.96
C LYS A 882 -25.61 -39.11 -12.37
N TYR A 883 -24.36 -38.88 -12.75
CA TYR A 883 -23.80 -39.25 -14.04
C TYR A 883 -23.76 -40.77 -14.24
N ILE A 884 -23.28 -41.52 -13.24
CA ILE A 884 -23.29 -42.99 -13.30
C ILE A 884 -24.75 -43.51 -13.36
N LYS A 885 -25.69 -42.85 -12.65
CA LYS A 885 -27.13 -43.16 -12.76
C LYS A 885 -27.74 -42.80 -14.12
N SER A 886 -27.29 -41.74 -14.79
CA SER A 886 -27.76 -41.41 -16.14
C SER A 886 -27.23 -42.40 -17.17
N ILE A 887 -25.98 -42.87 -17.01
CA ILE A 887 -25.43 -43.94 -17.85
C ILE A 887 -26.28 -45.19 -17.72
N THR A 888 -26.69 -45.61 -16.51
CA THR A 888 -27.55 -46.79 -16.30
C THR A 888 -28.92 -46.76 -17.01
N LYS A 889 -29.35 -45.61 -17.53
CA LYS A 889 -30.60 -45.42 -18.27
C LYS A 889 -30.45 -45.46 -19.80
N THR A 890 -29.23 -45.53 -20.31
CA THR A 890 -28.96 -45.74 -21.76
C THR A 890 -29.03 -47.22 -22.13
N ASP A 891 -29.10 -47.56 -23.42
CA ASP A 891 -29.12 -48.95 -23.90
C ASP A 891 -27.76 -49.63 -23.64
N ILE A 892 -27.68 -50.39 -22.56
CA ILE A 892 -26.50 -51.15 -22.13
C ILE A 892 -26.93 -52.58 -21.77
N THR A 893 -26.02 -53.53 -21.94
CA THR A 893 -26.28 -54.96 -21.71
C THR A 893 -26.55 -55.26 -20.22
N GLN A 894 -27.18 -56.42 -19.94
CA GLN A 894 -27.54 -56.85 -18.58
C GLN A 894 -26.31 -56.96 -17.65
N ASP A 895 -25.17 -57.38 -18.21
CA ASP A 895 -23.91 -57.57 -17.49
C ASP A 895 -23.21 -56.24 -17.18
N GLU A 896 -23.21 -55.30 -18.13
CA GLU A 896 -22.71 -53.94 -17.91
C GLU A 896 -23.55 -53.20 -16.86
N ARG A 897 -24.87 -53.43 -16.84
CA ARG A 897 -25.77 -52.86 -15.84
C ARG A 897 -25.50 -53.43 -14.43
N ASN A 898 -25.12 -54.71 -14.32
CA ASN A 898 -24.74 -55.33 -13.05
C ASN A 898 -23.36 -54.84 -12.56
N LEU A 899 -22.39 -54.71 -13.45
CA LEU A 899 -21.08 -54.08 -13.18
C LEU A 899 -21.24 -52.63 -12.71
N LEU A 900 -22.05 -51.82 -13.42
CA LEU A 900 -22.33 -50.44 -13.04
C LEU A 900 -23.06 -50.33 -11.70
N ARG A 901 -23.96 -51.25 -11.34
CA ARG A 901 -24.60 -51.30 -10.01
C ARG A 901 -23.61 -51.64 -8.90
N LYS A 902 -22.64 -52.53 -9.17
CA LYS A 902 -21.56 -52.87 -8.23
C LYS A 902 -20.63 -51.67 -8.01
N VAL A 903 -20.19 -51.03 -9.11
CA VAL A 903 -19.41 -49.79 -9.08
C VAL A 903 -20.18 -48.68 -8.35
N LEU A 904 -21.48 -48.53 -8.59
CA LEU A 904 -22.31 -47.52 -7.90
C LEU A 904 -22.37 -47.77 -6.39
N ARG A 905 -22.51 -49.03 -5.95
CA ARG A 905 -22.49 -49.39 -4.51
C ARG A 905 -21.13 -49.11 -3.88
N GLU A 906 -20.04 -49.46 -4.56
CA GLU A 906 -18.68 -49.22 -4.09
C GLU A 906 -18.35 -47.72 -4.02
N GLU A 907 -18.69 -46.95 -5.06
CA GLU A 907 -18.51 -45.50 -5.12
C GLU A 907 -19.38 -44.76 -4.08
N THR A 908 -20.59 -45.26 -3.80
CA THR A 908 -21.45 -44.70 -2.73
C THR A 908 -20.87 -44.97 -1.35
N LYS A 909 -20.33 -46.19 -1.12
CA LYS A 909 -19.70 -46.57 0.15
C LYS A 909 -18.40 -45.79 0.38
N LYS A 910 -17.52 -45.72 -0.62
CA LYS A 910 -16.28 -44.92 -0.59
C LYS A 910 -16.58 -43.44 -0.35
N GLY A 911 -17.57 -42.88 -1.05
CA GLY A 911 -17.99 -41.49 -0.85
C GLY A 911 -18.49 -41.19 0.55
N ASN A 912 -19.38 -42.03 1.09
CA ASN A 912 -19.91 -41.83 2.45
C ASN A 912 -18.83 -41.95 3.54
N VAL A 913 -17.84 -42.83 3.35
CA VAL A 913 -16.68 -42.95 4.25
C VAL A 913 -15.81 -41.70 4.14
N ASN A 914 -15.43 -41.29 2.92
CA ASN A 914 -14.60 -40.10 2.71
C ASN A 914 -15.25 -38.82 3.25
N VAL A 915 -16.56 -38.63 3.05
CA VAL A 915 -17.29 -37.48 3.60
C VAL A 915 -17.25 -37.49 5.13
N LYS A 916 -17.45 -38.65 5.78
CA LYS A 916 -17.37 -38.77 7.25
C LYS A 916 -15.96 -38.49 7.77
N THR A 917 -14.93 -39.08 7.14
CA THR A 917 -13.53 -38.89 7.54
C THR A 917 -13.10 -37.44 7.37
N ASN A 918 -13.41 -36.81 6.23
CA ASN A 918 -13.06 -35.41 5.97
C ASN A 918 -13.83 -34.45 6.89
N THR A 919 -15.10 -34.72 7.18
CA THR A 919 -15.88 -33.89 8.14
C THR A 919 -15.28 -33.98 9.54
N LYS A 920 -14.83 -35.16 9.98
CA LYS A 920 -14.16 -35.33 11.27
C LYS A 920 -12.83 -34.59 11.31
N SER A 921 -12.00 -34.74 10.28
CA SER A 921 -10.72 -34.03 10.15
C SER A 921 -10.89 -32.51 10.19
N ILE A 922 -11.93 -31.96 9.53
CA ILE A 922 -12.23 -30.52 9.56
C ILE A 922 -12.68 -30.08 10.95
N ASN A 923 -13.52 -30.85 11.65
CA ASN A 923 -13.96 -30.51 13.00
C ASN A 923 -12.81 -30.52 14.01
N ASP A 924 -11.84 -31.42 13.86
CA ASP A 924 -10.66 -31.47 14.72
C ASP A 924 -9.70 -30.31 14.38
N PHE A 925 -9.52 -29.99 13.10
CA PHE A 925 -8.79 -28.81 12.63
C PHE A 925 -9.41 -27.49 13.16
N GLU A 926 -10.73 -27.35 13.17
CA GLU A 926 -11.42 -26.18 13.75
C GLU A 926 -11.11 -26.00 15.24
N LYS A 927 -11.03 -27.09 16.00
CA LYS A 927 -10.71 -27.04 17.44
C LYS A 927 -9.27 -26.57 17.67
N ASP A 928 -8.33 -27.00 16.84
CA ASP A 928 -6.93 -26.63 16.98
C ASP A 928 -6.69 -25.17 16.58
N ILE A 929 -7.30 -24.71 15.47
CA ILE A 929 -7.33 -23.28 15.12
C ILE A 929 -7.96 -22.44 16.25
N ALA A 930 -9.04 -22.91 16.88
CA ALA A 930 -9.67 -22.19 17.98
C ALA A 930 -8.77 -22.07 19.21
N LYS A 931 -7.90 -23.05 19.49
CA LYS A 931 -6.88 -22.97 20.55
C LYS A 931 -5.80 -21.95 20.20
N GLU A 932 -5.30 -21.99 18.97
CA GLU A 932 -4.27 -21.07 18.48
C GLU A 932 -4.75 -19.62 18.47
N LYS A 933 -5.97 -19.38 17.98
CA LYS A 933 -6.64 -18.06 18.00
C LYS A 933 -6.76 -17.50 19.43
N ARG A 934 -7.01 -18.35 20.43
CA ARG A 934 -7.05 -17.94 21.85
C ARG A 934 -5.66 -17.54 22.36
N GLN A 935 -4.59 -18.25 21.98
CA GLN A 935 -3.23 -17.90 22.37
C GLN A 935 -2.77 -16.60 21.71
N ILE A 936 -2.97 -16.45 20.40
CA ILE A 936 -2.65 -15.24 19.64
C ILE A 936 -3.42 -14.02 20.20
N ALA A 937 -4.70 -14.19 20.55
CA ALA A 937 -5.50 -13.14 21.17
C ALA A 937 -5.00 -12.72 22.57
N LYS A 938 -4.38 -13.63 23.34
CA LYS A 938 -3.74 -13.30 24.61
C LYS A 938 -2.48 -12.44 24.39
N THR A 939 -1.64 -12.82 23.42
CA THR A 939 -0.43 -12.07 23.04
C THR A 939 -0.78 -10.66 22.55
N ARG A 940 -1.80 -10.54 21.67
CA ARG A 940 -2.35 -9.25 21.23
C ARG A 940 -2.73 -8.35 22.40
N LYS A 941 -3.46 -8.89 23.39
CA LYS A 941 -3.87 -8.14 24.58
C LYS A 941 -2.68 -7.69 25.42
N ALA A 942 -1.62 -8.49 25.51
CA ALA A 942 -0.40 -8.13 26.25
C ALA A 942 0.39 -7.00 25.57
N VAL A 943 0.61 -7.09 24.25
CA VAL A 943 1.31 -6.06 23.45
C VAL A 943 0.56 -4.73 23.48
N VAL A 944 -0.77 -4.76 23.23
CA VAL A 944 -1.61 -3.56 23.29
C VAL A 944 -1.62 -2.92 24.68
N ARG A 945 -1.60 -3.71 25.76
CA ARG A 945 -1.50 -3.19 27.14
C ARG A 945 -0.16 -2.49 27.40
N LYS A 946 0.97 -3.03 26.94
CA LYS A 946 2.29 -2.40 27.10
C LYS A 946 2.37 -1.05 26.37
N ILE A 947 1.95 -1.03 25.10
CA ILE A 947 1.93 0.18 24.26
C ILE A 947 1.00 1.24 24.87
N LYS A 948 -0.23 0.87 25.27
CA LYS A 948 -1.14 1.80 25.97
C LYS A 948 -0.57 2.34 27.27
N LYS A 949 0.19 1.55 28.05
CA LYS A 949 0.78 1.99 29.32
C LYS A 949 1.86 3.05 29.11
N GLN A 950 2.72 2.89 28.10
CA GLN A 950 3.76 3.87 27.74
C GLN A 950 3.19 5.16 27.14
N ILE A 951 2.22 5.07 26.21
CA ILE A 951 1.61 6.27 25.66
C ILE A 951 0.77 7.00 26.71
N ASN A 952 0.00 6.30 27.56
CA ASN A 952 -0.73 6.95 28.64
C ASN A 952 0.18 7.67 29.64
N LYS A 953 1.45 7.24 29.79
CA LYS A 953 2.45 7.96 30.60
C LYS A 953 2.81 9.29 29.93
N THR A 954 3.14 9.26 28.65
CA THR A 954 3.47 10.44 27.83
C THR A 954 2.30 11.42 27.71
N VAL A 955 1.08 10.91 27.48
CA VAL A 955 -0.15 11.71 27.43
C VAL A 955 -0.52 12.27 28.82
N LYS A 956 -0.24 11.55 29.92
CA LYS A 956 -0.42 12.09 31.29
C LYS A 956 0.53 13.26 31.56
N GLU A 957 1.77 13.19 31.09
CA GLU A 957 2.75 14.28 31.19
C GLU A 957 2.26 15.50 30.39
N GLN A 958 1.84 15.31 29.14
CA GLN A 958 1.27 16.38 28.29
C GLN A 958 -0.05 16.94 28.83
N LYS A 959 -0.94 16.10 29.39
CA LYS A 959 -2.19 16.56 30.03
C LYS A 959 -1.95 17.28 31.34
N LYS A 960 -0.84 17.01 32.04
CA LYS A 960 -0.42 17.76 33.23
C LYS A 960 0.02 19.16 32.83
N GLU A 961 0.83 19.29 31.78
CA GLU A 961 1.20 20.59 31.18
C GLU A 961 -0.04 21.35 30.69
N ALA A 962 -0.94 20.71 29.95
CA ALA A 962 -2.17 21.33 29.46
C ALA A 962 -3.13 21.75 30.59
N LYS A 963 -3.24 20.98 31.69
CA LYS A 963 -4.05 21.35 32.86
C LYS A 963 -3.43 22.50 33.67
N GLU A 964 -2.11 22.63 33.67
CA GLU A 964 -1.44 23.79 34.28
C GLU A 964 -1.70 25.06 33.46
N ILE A 965 -1.79 24.94 32.13
CA ILE A 965 -2.21 26.00 31.21
C ILE A 965 -3.71 26.34 31.39
N GLU A 966 -4.60 25.34 31.39
CA GLU A 966 -6.05 25.54 31.58
C GLU A 966 -6.39 26.12 32.96
N LYS A 967 -5.61 25.80 34.01
CA LYS A 967 -5.75 26.44 35.33
C LYS A 967 -5.35 27.91 35.30
N ALA A 968 -4.36 28.28 34.49
CA ALA A 968 -3.99 29.67 34.27
C ALA A 968 -5.08 30.41 33.49
N GLU A 969 -5.65 29.80 32.45
CA GLU A 969 -6.76 30.35 31.65
C GLU A 969 -8.05 30.52 32.48
N LYS A 970 -8.43 29.54 33.31
CA LYS A 970 -9.61 29.64 34.20
C LYS A 970 -9.43 30.64 35.32
N ALA A 971 -8.19 30.89 35.76
CA ALA A 971 -7.90 31.97 36.70
C ALA A 971 -8.12 33.34 36.05
N GLU A 972 -7.71 33.51 34.79
CA GLU A 972 -8.00 34.70 33.98
C GLU A 972 -9.49 34.85 33.65
N GLU A 973 -10.21 33.77 33.34
CA GLU A 973 -11.64 33.82 33.05
C GLU A 973 -12.48 34.15 34.29
N LYS A 974 -12.09 33.68 35.49
CA LYS A 974 -12.69 34.11 36.76
C LYS A 974 -12.45 35.59 37.04
N ILE A 975 -11.32 36.14 36.62
CA ILE A 975 -11.03 37.59 36.70
C ILE A 975 -11.93 38.35 35.72
N ARG A 976 -12.09 37.83 34.49
CA ARG A 976 -12.98 38.38 33.44
C ARG A 976 -14.46 38.33 33.82
N GLN A 977 -14.92 37.27 34.48
CA GLN A 977 -16.29 37.16 35.01
C GLN A 977 -16.53 38.10 36.20
N LYS A 978 -15.57 38.23 37.12
CA LYS A 978 -15.65 39.23 38.21
C LYS A 978 -15.70 40.66 37.66
N GLN A 979 -14.96 40.96 36.59
CA GLN A 979 -14.99 42.26 35.91
C GLN A 979 -16.30 42.49 35.11
N GLY A 980 -16.82 41.47 34.44
CA GLY A 980 -18.09 41.54 33.70
C GLY A 980 -19.35 41.63 34.59
N ILE A 981 -19.32 41.03 35.79
CA ILE A 981 -20.36 41.20 36.82
C ILE A 981 -20.30 42.63 37.38
N PHE A 982 -19.10 43.16 37.64
CA PHE A 982 -18.90 44.52 38.16
C PHE A 982 -19.33 45.61 37.16
N LEU A 983 -19.09 45.43 35.85
CA LEU A 983 -19.57 46.34 34.79
C LEU A 983 -21.09 46.33 34.62
N LYS A 984 -21.78 45.22 34.94
CA LYS A 984 -23.24 45.16 34.99
C LYS A 984 -23.80 45.80 36.27
N GLU A 985 -23.15 45.62 37.43
CA GLU A 985 -23.54 46.26 38.70
C GLU A 985 -23.32 47.80 38.69
N LEU A 986 -22.34 48.29 37.92
CA LEU A 986 -22.04 49.72 37.78
C LEU A 986 -23.04 50.51 36.91
N LYS A 987 -23.86 49.87 36.05
CA LYS A 987 -24.75 50.57 35.11
C LYS A 987 -26.14 50.95 35.66
N SER A 988 -26.52 50.58 36.90
CA SER A 988 -27.76 51.13 37.52
C SER A 988 -27.77 51.10 39.05
N ASP A 989 -27.25 50.06 39.70
CA ASP A 989 -27.64 49.78 41.09
C ASP A 989 -26.58 50.17 42.13
N TYR A 990 -25.28 50.12 41.82
CA TYR A 990 -24.23 50.56 42.76
C TYR A 990 -24.21 52.08 42.97
N LEU A 991 -24.38 52.87 41.90
CA LEU A 991 -24.48 54.34 41.98
C LEU A 991 -25.78 54.80 42.64
N LYS A 992 -26.90 54.09 42.42
CA LYS A 992 -28.16 54.34 43.16
C LYS A 992 -28.02 53.98 44.63
N GLY A 993 -27.39 52.85 44.96
CA GLY A 993 -27.15 52.41 46.33
C GLY A 993 -26.24 53.34 47.13
N LEU A 994 -25.21 53.93 46.51
CA LEU A 994 -24.34 54.94 47.14
C LEU A 994 -25.08 56.26 47.40
N VAL A 995 -25.95 56.69 46.48
CA VAL A 995 -26.79 57.87 46.67
C VAL A 995 -27.89 57.59 47.72
N GLU A 996 -28.52 56.42 47.71
CA GLU A 996 -29.52 56.01 48.71
C GLU A 996 -28.93 55.79 50.10
N LYS A 997 -27.65 55.40 50.23
CA LYS A 997 -26.95 55.29 51.51
C LYS A 997 -26.75 56.66 52.17
N HIS A 998 -26.43 57.71 51.39
CA HIS A 998 -26.18 59.06 51.90
C HIS A 998 -27.44 59.95 51.95
N LYS A 999 -28.52 59.58 51.25
CA LYS A 999 -29.77 60.36 51.16
C LYS A 999 -30.51 60.58 52.51
N PRO A 1000 -30.65 59.59 53.41
CA PRO A 1000 -31.34 59.77 54.69
C PRO A 1000 -30.60 60.71 55.64
N ASP A 1001 -29.27 60.68 55.63
CA ASP A 1001 -28.44 61.58 56.45
C ASP A 1001 -28.46 63.01 55.90
N ILE A 1002 -28.54 63.19 54.57
CA ILE A 1002 -28.73 64.50 53.94
C ILE A 1002 -30.12 65.06 54.26
N GLU A 1003 -31.19 64.27 54.15
CA GLU A 1003 -32.57 64.70 54.45
C GLU A 1003 -32.74 65.02 55.94
N ARG A 1004 -32.22 64.18 56.84
CA ARG A 1004 -32.26 64.42 58.29
C ARG A 1004 -31.52 65.68 58.71
N GLN A 1005 -30.39 66.01 58.08
CA GLN A 1005 -29.63 67.23 58.37
C GLN A 1005 -30.30 68.48 57.80
N ILE A 1006 -31.07 68.36 56.72
CA ILE A 1006 -31.88 69.45 56.15
C ILE A 1006 -33.12 69.70 57.01
N ASP A 1007 -33.83 68.65 57.42
CA ASP A 1007 -35.01 68.75 58.31
C ASP A 1007 -34.64 69.32 59.69
N ALA A 1008 -33.48 68.92 60.25
CA ALA A 1008 -32.98 69.48 61.50
C ALA A 1008 -32.55 70.96 61.38
N ILE A 1009 -32.27 71.46 60.18
CA ILE A 1009 -32.07 72.89 59.91
C ILE A 1009 -33.42 73.60 59.77
N HIS A 1010 -34.43 72.93 59.19
CA HIS A 1010 -35.79 73.46 59.06
C HIS A 1010 -36.51 73.60 60.42
N ASP A 1011 -36.43 72.57 61.26
CA ASP A 1011 -37.02 72.53 62.61
C ASP A 1011 -36.37 73.52 63.60
N LYS A 1012 -35.11 73.91 63.35
CA LYS A 1012 -34.38 74.85 64.23
C LYS A 1012 -34.83 76.30 64.09
N TYR A 1013 -35.56 76.64 63.03
CA TYR A 1013 -35.93 78.01 62.66
C TYR A 1013 -37.45 78.26 62.58
N ALA A 1014 -38.31 77.27 62.83
CA ALA A 1014 -39.77 77.41 62.85
C ALA A 1014 -40.32 77.41 64.29
N ASP A 1015 -40.39 78.60 64.87
CA ASP A 1015 -41.23 79.07 65.98
C ASP A 1015 -41.32 78.31 67.32
N MET A 1016 -40.70 78.98 68.29
CA MET A 1016 -41.29 79.34 69.57
C MET A 1016 -42.84 79.56 69.51
N ALA A 1017 -43.65 78.59 69.95
CA ALA A 1017 -44.98 78.81 70.56
C ALA A 1017 -45.60 77.52 71.14
N GLY A 1018 -45.66 77.44 72.48
CA GLY A 1018 -46.86 76.95 73.20
C GLY A 1018 -47.10 75.44 73.36
N GLU A 1019 -46.45 74.86 74.37
CA GLU A 1019 -46.93 73.80 75.29
C GLU A 1019 -48.28 73.10 75.01
N LYS A 1020 -48.23 71.81 74.60
CA LYS A 1020 -49.16 70.73 75.04
C LYS A 1020 -48.84 69.40 74.34
N GLN A 1021 -47.96 68.56 74.90
CA GLN A 1021 -48.17 67.09 74.92
C GLN A 1021 -47.14 66.32 75.77
N ALA A 1022 -47.13 66.59 77.07
CA ALA A 1022 -46.78 65.60 78.08
C ALA A 1022 -47.81 64.44 78.03
N ALA A 1023 -47.64 63.53 77.06
CA ALA A 1023 -48.35 62.25 76.94
C ALA A 1023 -47.71 61.25 75.93
N ARG A 1024 -46.69 61.65 75.14
CA ARG A 1024 -45.97 60.78 74.19
C ARG A 1024 -44.58 60.32 74.65
N GLU A 1025 -43.98 60.96 75.65
CA GLU A 1025 -42.60 60.69 76.11
C GLU A 1025 -42.44 59.38 76.89
N ALA A 1026 -43.49 58.83 77.52
CA ALA A 1026 -43.38 57.59 78.30
C ALA A 1026 -43.45 56.27 77.49
N LYS A 1027 -43.62 56.31 76.15
CA LYS A 1027 -43.65 55.09 75.28
C LYS A 1027 -42.42 54.91 74.38
N ILE A 1028 -41.64 55.96 74.14
CA ILE A 1028 -40.45 55.91 73.26
C ILE A 1028 -39.19 55.48 74.04
N GLU A 1029 -39.05 55.84 75.33
CA GLU A 1029 -37.90 55.42 76.15
C GLU A 1029 -37.82 53.89 76.36
N LYS A 1030 -38.97 53.20 76.52
CA LYS A 1030 -38.98 51.72 76.63
C LYS A 1030 -38.66 51.00 75.31
N ALA A 1031 -38.87 51.63 74.15
CA ALA A 1031 -38.52 51.05 72.86
C ALA A 1031 -37.03 51.27 72.51
N ILE A 1032 -36.48 52.43 72.88
CA ILE A 1032 -35.07 52.78 72.65
C ILE A 1032 -34.14 51.91 73.50
N HIS A 1033 -34.46 51.61 74.77
CA HIS A 1033 -33.64 50.73 75.61
C HIS A 1033 -33.64 49.25 75.18
N LYS A 1034 -34.76 48.76 74.60
CA LYS A 1034 -34.84 47.37 74.07
C LYS A 1034 -34.13 47.20 72.72
N ALA A 1035 -34.13 48.22 71.86
CA ALA A 1035 -33.43 48.20 70.57
C ALA A 1035 -31.90 48.34 70.73
N THR A 1036 -31.42 49.13 71.70
CA THR A 1036 -29.98 49.25 71.99
C THR A 1036 -29.41 47.98 72.62
N GLN A 1037 -30.09 47.34 73.57
CA GLN A 1037 -29.63 46.06 74.14
C GLN A 1037 -29.64 44.88 73.14
N LYS A 1038 -30.55 44.86 72.14
CA LYS A 1038 -30.54 43.85 71.07
C LYS A 1038 -29.38 44.07 70.09
N ARG A 1039 -29.06 45.33 69.75
CA ARG A 1039 -27.95 45.68 68.84
C ARG A 1039 -26.59 45.42 69.49
N GLN A 1040 -26.44 45.64 70.79
CA GLN A 1040 -25.20 45.40 71.52
C GLN A 1040 -24.91 43.90 71.73
N LYS A 1041 -25.94 43.06 71.98
CA LYS A 1041 -25.81 41.59 72.00
C LYS A 1041 -25.51 40.97 70.63
N LEU A 1042 -26.00 41.57 69.54
CA LEU A 1042 -25.70 41.13 68.16
C LEU A 1042 -24.25 41.44 67.77
N ILE A 1043 -23.74 42.60 68.16
CA ILE A 1043 -22.34 43.00 67.93
C ILE A 1043 -21.37 42.15 68.76
N GLU A 1044 -21.67 41.86 70.04
CA GLU A 1044 -20.85 40.91 70.84
C GLU A 1044 -20.91 39.47 70.31
N ALA A 1045 -22.05 39.03 69.75
CA ALA A 1045 -22.17 37.71 69.13
C ALA A 1045 -21.42 37.60 67.80
N GLU A 1046 -21.40 38.67 66.98
CA GLU A 1046 -20.56 38.75 65.78
C GLU A 1046 -19.07 38.81 66.14
N HIS A 1047 -18.68 39.60 67.15
CA HIS A 1047 -17.29 39.69 67.59
C HIS A 1047 -16.76 38.37 68.20
N LYS A 1048 -17.61 37.61 68.91
CA LYS A 1048 -17.28 36.24 69.34
C LYS A 1048 -17.20 35.25 68.16
N LYS A 1049 -18.02 35.41 67.11
CA LYS A 1049 -17.98 34.56 65.91
C LYS A 1049 -16.75 34.84 65.04
N THR A 1050 -16.36 36.11 64.85
CA THR A 1050 -15.14 36.47 64.11
C THR A 1050 -13.88 36.09 64.88
N MET A 1051 -13.83 36.26 66.21
CA MET A 1051 -12.70 35.78 67.03
C MET A 1051 -12.61 34.25 67.06
N LYS A 1052 -13.74 33.52 67.02
CA LYS A 1052 -13.75 32.06 66.88
C LYS A 1052 -13.30 31.63 65.48
N HIS A 1053 -13.75 32.30 64.42
CA HIS A 1053 -13.33 32.01 63.05
C HIS A 1053 -11.86 32.33 62.80
N GLN A 1054 -11.31 33.40 63.38
CA GLN A 1054 -9.87 33.68 63.35
C GLN A 1054 -9.06 32.67 64.17
N LYS A 1055 -9.56 32.19 65.32
CA LYS A 1055 -8.92 31.09 66.06
C LYS A 1055 -9.00 29.75 65.33
N ASP A 1056 -10.09 29.48 64.61
CA ASP A 1056 -10.27 28.26 63.83
C ASP A 1056 -9.39 28.29 62.56
N LEU A 1057 -9.25 29.44 61.90
CA LEU A 1057 -8.31 29.67 60.79
C LEU A 1057 -6.84 29.60 61.25
N ALA A 1058 -6.52 30.12 62.44
CA ALA A 1058 -5.18 29.99 63.02
C ALA A 1058 -4.87 28.54 63.42
N LYS A 1059 -5.85 27.79 63.95
CA LYS A 1059 -5.72 26.35 64.23
C LYS A 1059 -5.65 25.50 62.95
N GLU A 1060 -6.35 25.88 61.88
CA GLU A 1060 -6.24 25.23 60.57
C GLU A 1060 -4.90 25.54 59.91
N ALA A 1061 -4.39 26.77 60.01
CA ALA A 1061 -3.06 27.12 59.56
C ALA A 1061 -1.98 26.34 60.35
N GLU A 1062 -2.10 26.25 61.68
CA GLU A 1062 -1.17 25.48 62.52
C GLU A 1062 -1.28 23.95 62.25
N LYS A 1063 -2.48 23.44 61.93
CA LYS A 1063 -2.67 22.06 61.47
C LYS A 1063 -2.03 21.84 60.10
N ALA A 1064 -2.23 22.75 59.16
CA ALA A 1064 -1.66 22.68 57.81
C ALA A 1064 -0.12 22.76 57.85
N GLU A 1065 0.44 23.56 58.75
CA GLU A 1065 1.89 23.66 58.96
C GLU A 1065 2.45 22.40 59.63
N LYS A 1066 1.77 21.84 60.64
CA LYS A 1066 2.13 20.55 61.25
C LYS A 1066 1.98 19.37 60.29
N GLU A 1067 1.01 19.42 59.39
CA GLU A 1067 0.77 18.39 58.36
C GLU A 1067 1.77 18.53 57.20
N ALA A 1068 2.14 19.75 56.82
CA ALA A 1068 3.25 20.01 55.89
C ALA A 1068 4.60 19.57 56.48
N HIS A 1069 4.87 19.82 57.76
CA HIS A 1069 6.06 19.35 58.45
C HIS A 1069 6.09 17.82 58.57
N LYS A 1070 4.96 17.16 58.91
CA LYS A 1070 4.84 15.69 58.89
C LYS A 1070 5.03 15.10 57.49
N ASN A 1071 4.53 15.75 56.45
CA ASN A 1071 4.69 15.30 55.06
C ASN A 1071 6.12 15.51 54.56
N ALA A 1072 6.79 16.59 54.96
CA ALA A 1072 8.21 16.81 54.70
C ALA A 1072 9.09 15.79 55.44
N GLU A 1073 8.78 15.47 56.69
CA GLU A 1073 9.50 14.45 57.46
C GLU A 1073 9.26 13.03 56.93
N LYS A 1074 8.04 12.73 56.43
CA LYS A 1074 7.74 11.48 55.71
C LYS A 1074 8.48 11.40 54.38
N ALA A 1075 8.54 12.50 53.61
CA ALA A 1075 9.26 12.55 52.35
C ALA A 1075 10.77 12.39 52.56
N ALA A 1076 11.32 12.97 53.62
CA ALA A 1076 12.72 12.79 54.02
C ALA A 1076 13.02 11.34 54.44
N LYS A 1077 12.16 10.72 55.25
CA LYS A 1077 12.28 9.29 55.63
C LYS A 1077 12.08 8.34 54.45
N GLU A 1078 11.21 8.65 53.50
CA GLU A 1078 11.07 7.88 52.24
C GLU A 1078 12.28 8.05 51.33
N ALA A 1079 12.87 9.24 51.25
CA ALA A 1079 14.09 9.47 50.48
C ALA A 1079 15.28 8.72 51.09
N GLU A 1080 15.43 8.71 52.43
CA GLU A 1080 16.47 7.95 53.11
C GLU A 1080 16.26 6.44 52.95
N LYS A 1081 15.00 5.97 53.00
CA LYS A 1081 14.68 4.55 52.78
C LYS A 1081 14.95 4.12 51.33
N ARG A 1082 14.65 4.97 50.35
CA ARG A 1082 14.99 4.74 48.92
C ARG A 1082 16.49 4.76 48.67
N HIS A 1083 17.25 5.60 49.37
CA HIS A 1083 18.71 5.61 49.27
C HIS A 1083 19.32 4.32 49.84
N LYS A 1084 18.86 3.85 51.00
CA LYS A 1084 19.30 2.56 51.59
C LYS A 1084 18.86 1.35 50.76
N GLU A 1085 17.70 1.42 50.12
CA GLU A 1085 17.20 0.37 49.21
C GLU A 1085 18.00 0.34 47.91
N ALA A 1086 18.38 1.51 47.36
CA ALA A 1086 19.25 1.60 46.19
C ALA A 1086 20.65 1.02 46.47
N GLU A 1087 21.28 1.36 47.60
CA GLU A 1087 22.58 0.77 47.99
C GLU A 1087 22.50 -0.75 48.21
N ARG A 1088 21.38 -1.26 48.73
CA ARG A 1088 21.18 -2.69 48.90
C ARG A 1088 21.01 -3.40 47.56
N LEU A 1089 20.25 -2.82 46.64
CA LEU A 1089 20.05 -3.35 45.29
C LEU A 1089 21.36 -3.33 44.47
N GLU A 1090 22.21 -2.32 44.66
CA GLU A 1090 23.54 -2.28 44.03
C GLU A 1090 24.46 -3.39 44.56
N LYS A 1091 24.44 -3.65 45.86
CA LYS A 1091 25.20 -4.75 46.47
C LYS A 1091 24.68 -6.14 46.10
N GLU A 1092 23.35 -6.30 45.95
CA GLU A 1092 22.75 -7.55 45.46
C GLU A 1092 23.03 -7.76 43.96
N ALA A 1093 23.01 -6.69 43.15
CA ALA A 1093 23.38 -6.76 41.73
C ALA A 1093 24.85 -7.16 41.54
N HIS A 1094 25.77 -6.63 42.34
CA HIS A 1094 27.18 -6.99 42.25
C HIS A 1094 27.44 -8.45 42.66
N LYS A 1095 26.74 -8.97 43.68
CA LYS A 1095 26.83 -10.39 44.08
C LYS A 1095 26.21 -11.34 43.05
N ASN A 1096 25.10 -10.95 42.41
CA ASN A 1096 24.49 -11.77 41.37
C ASN A 1096 25.35 -11.81 40.10
N ALA A 1097 25.98 -10.68 39.72
CA ALA A 1097 26.90 -10.64 38.58
C ALA A 1097 28.14 -11.53 38.79
N GLU A 1098 28.71 -11.58 40.00
CA GLU A 1098 29.81 -12.50 40.31
C GLU A 1098 29.38 -13.98 40.28
N LYS A 1099 28.15 -14.27 40.71
CA LYS A 1099 27.62 -15.64 40.71
C LYS A 1099 27.30 -16.13 39.29
N GLU A 1100 26.69 -15.28 38.47
CA GLU A 1100 26.43 -15.56 37.06
C GLU A 1100 27.74 -15.77 36.29
N ASN A 1101 28.76 -14.93 36.50
CA ASN A 1101 30.05 -15.12 35.81
C ASN A 1101 30.74 -16.43 36.21
N LYS A 1102 30.60 -16.88 37.46
CA LYS A 1102 31.13 -18.19 37.91
C LYS A 1102 30.37 -19.37 37.34
N GLU A 1103 29.05 -19.27 37.17
CA GLU A 1103 28.23 -20.32 36.54
C GLU A 1103 28.49 -20.39 35.03
N ARG A 1104 28.62 -19.23 34.36
CA ARG A 1104 28.94 -19.15 32.92
C ARG A 1104 30.30 -19.74 32.59
N ALA A 1105 31.31 -19.55 33.45
CA ALA A 1105 32.62 -20.16 33.28
C ALA A 1105 32.58 -21.69 33.39
N LYS A 1106 31.78 -22.24 34.32
CA LYS A 1106 31.59 -23.69 34.47
C LYS A 1106 30.80 -24.31 33.33
N GLU A 1107 29.82 -23.59 32.77
CA GLU A 1107 29.05 -24.07 31.63
C GLU A 1107 29.89 -24.09 30.35
N LEU A 1108 30.75 -23.10 30.14
CA LEU A 1108 31.70 -23.06 29.02
C LEU A 1108 32.71 -24.21 29.09
N GLU A 1109 33.20 -24.56 30.28
CA GLU A 1109 34.11 -25.70 30.46
C GLU A 1109 33.42 -27.06 30.19
N LYS A 1110 32.13 -27.20 30.57
CA LYS A 1110 31.34 -28.40 30.24
C LYS A 1110 31.10 -28.53 28.73
N ARG A 1111 30.73 -27.44 28.05
CA ARG A 1111 30.50 -27.45 26.60
C ARG A 1111 31.77 -27.77 25.81
N ALA A 1112 32.93 -27.28 26.26
CA ALA A 1112 34.21 -27.62 25.63
C ALA A 1112 34.52 -29.13 25.72
N LYS A 1113 34.29 -29.76 26.88
CA LYS A 1113 34.50 -31.21 27.07
C LYS A 1113 33.50 -32.06 26.28
N GLU A 1114 32.28 -31.58 26.11
CA GLU A 1114 31.25 -32.27 25.32
C GLU A 1114 31.53 -32.19 23.82
N GLN A 1115 32.00 -31.05 23.32
CA GLN A 1115 32.44 -30.90 21.93
C GLN A 1115 33.65 -31.80 21.61
N GLU A 1116 34.61 -31.93 22.54
CA GLU A 1116 35.75 -32.84 22.34
C GLU A 1116 35.31 -34.32 22.28
N ARG A 1117 34.28 -34.69 23.06
CA ARG A 1117 33.73 -36.05 23.04
C ARG A 1117 32.99 -36.34 21.73
N LEU A 1118 32.18 -35.41 21.25
CA LEU A 1118 31.44 -35.54 19.98
C LEU A 1118 32.40 -35.62 18.78
N ALA A 1119 33.50 -34.87 18.80
CA ALA A 1119 34.53 -34.95 17.76
C ALA A 1119 35.19 -36.34 17.70
N LYS A 1120 35.50 -36.94 18.86
CA LYS A 1120 36.06 -38.31 18.92
C LYS A 1120 35.07 -39.39 18.48
N GLU A 1121 33.78 -39.16 18.72
CA GLU A 1121 32.71 -40.08 18.30
C GLU A 1121 32.45 -40.02 16.79
N GLN A 1122 32.51 -38.81 16.20
CA GLN A 1122 32.49 -38.63 14.74
C GLN A 1122 33.67 -39.30 14.06
N GLU A 1123 34.89 -39.14 14.57
CA GLU A 1123 36.08 -39.77 13.98
C GLU A 1123 35.99 -41.31 14.00
N LYS A 1124 35.35 -41.88 15.02
CA LYS A 1124 35.11 -43.33 15.11
C LYS A 1124 34.09 -43.79 14.07
N LEU A 1125 32.98 -43.07 13.90
CA LEU A 1125 31.95 -43.37 12.92
C LEU A 1125 32.47 -43.25 11.48
N GLU A 1126 33.33 -42.28 11.19
CA GLU A 1126 33.97 -42.14 9.88
C GLU A 1126 34.89 -43.33 9.55
N LYS A 1127 35.64 -43.83 10.54
CA LYS A 1127 36.49 -45.03 10.37
C LYS A 1127 35.68 -46.30 10.16
N GLU A 1128 34.52 -46.43 10.79
CA GLU A 1128 33.61 -47.58 10.59
C GLU A 1128 32.92 -47.50 9.22
N ALA A 1129 32.47 -46.32 8.80
CA ALA A 1129 31.88 -46.09 7.49
C ALA A 1129 32.88 -46.38 6.34
N ALA A 1130 34.16 -46.02 6.52
CA ALA A 1130 35.20 -46.32 5.54
C ALA A 1130 35.42 -47.84 5.36
N LYS A 1131 35.38 -48.61 6.46
CA LYS A 1131 35.50 -50.08 6.41
C LYS A 1131 34.30 -50.74 5.74
N GLU A 1132 33.09 -50.22 5.97
CA GLU A 1132 31.88 -50.76 5.33
C GLU A 1132 31.84 -50.45 3.82
N ALA A 1133 32.30 -49.26 3.42
CA ALA A 1133 32.43 -48.89 2.01
C ALA A 1133 33.41 -49.81 1.25
N GLU A 1134 34.55 -50.17 1.87
CA GLU A 1134 35.52 -51.09 1.26
C GLU A 1134 34.93 -52.50 1.08
N LYS A 1135 34.10 -52.95 2.02
CA LYS A 1135 33.43 -54.25 1.95
C LYS A 1135 32.39 -54.28 0.82
N ARG A 1136 31.57 -53.23 0.69
CA ARG A 1136 30.57 -53.13 -0.40
C ARG A 1136 31.21 -53.06 -1.79
N ALA A 1137 32.36 -52.39 -1.91
CA ALA A 1137 33.11 -52.35 -3.17
C ALA A 1137 33.55 -53.76 -3.62
N LYS A 1138 34.05 -54.58 -2.70
CA LYS A 1138 34.45 -55.98 -2.96
C LYS A 1138 33.26 -56.88 -3.34
N GLU A 1139 32.08 -56.64 -2.78
CA GLU A 1139 30.86 -57.39 -3.12
C GLU A 1139 30.30 -57.01 -4.51
N LEU A 1140 30.34 -55.72 -4.86
CA LEU A 1140 29.97 -55.22 -6.19
C LEU A 1140 30.85 -55.81 -7.29
N GLU A 1141 32.17 -55.86 -7.10
CA GLU A 1141 33.10 -56.47 -8.06
C GLU A 1141 32.80 -57.96 -8.29
N LYS A 1142 32.34 -58.66 -7.23
CA LYS A 1142 31.97 -60.08 -7.31
C LYS A 1142 30.65 -60.28 -8.05
N ALA A 1143 29.69 -59.37 -7.88
CA ALA A 1143 28.41 -59.37 -8.59
C ALA A 1143 28.57 -59.08 -10.08
N GLU A 1144 29.41 -58.11 -10.46
CA GLU A 1144 29.70 -57.81 -11.87
C GLU A 1144 30.33 -59.00 -12.60
N LYS A 1145 31.26 -59.71 -11.96
CA LYS A 1145 31.85 -60.94 -12.52
C LYS A 1145 30.82 -62.04 -12.74
N ALA A 1146 29.85 -62.19 -11.82
CA ALA A 1146 28.76 -63.15 -11.96
C ALA A 1146 27.79 -62.77 -13.09
N GLN A 1147 27.46 -61.48 -13.22
CA GLN A 1147 26.58 -60.97 -14.27
C GLN A 1147 27.20 -61.14 -15.65
N ALA A 1148 28.51 -60.84 -15.80
CA ALA A 1148 29.24 -61.07 -17.05
C ALA A 1148 29.26 -62.55 -17.48
N ALA A 1149 29.35 -63.48 -16.52
CA ALA A 1149 29.27 -64.92 -16.79
C ALA A 1149 27.86 -65.35 -17.24
N ALA A 1150 26.80 -64.77 -16.65
CA ALA A 1150 25.42 -65.03 -17.04
C ALA A 1150 25.09 -64.48 -18.45
N THR A 1151 25.56 -63.27 -18.77
CA THR A 1151 25.39 -62.68 -20.11
C THR A 1151 26.10 -63.49 -21.18
N LYS A 1152 27.30 -64.02 -20.89
CA LYS A 1152 27.98 -64.96 -21.80
C LYS A 1152 27.17 -66.23 -22.05
N LYS A 1153 26.56 -66.81 -21.01
CA LYS A 1153 25.68 -68.00 -21.15
C LYS A 1153 24.48 -67.72 -22.05
N LEU A 1154 23.77 -66.61 -21.81
CA LEU A 1154 22.63 -66.18 -22.62
C LEU A 1154 23.01 -65.95 -24.09
N GLN A 1155 24.16 -65.32 -24.35
CA GLN A 1155 24.64 -65.13 -25.72
C GLN A 1155 24.98 -66.46 -26.42
N THR A 1156 25.50 -67.45 -25.70
CA THR A 1156 25.69 -68.81 -26.26
C THR A 1156 24.37 -69.53 -26.54
N GLU A 1157 23.36 -69.41 -25.68
CA GLU A 1157 22.04 -69.99 -25.92
C GLU A 1157 21.33 -69.32 -27.10
N GLN A 1158 21.43 -68.00 -27.21
CA GLN A 1158 20.85 -67.25 -28.32
C GLN A 1158 21.54 -67.58 -29.65
N LYS A 1159 22.86 -67.83 -29.64
CA LYS A 1159 23.58 -68.37 -30.80
C LYS A 1159 23.15 -69.79 -31.16
N LYS A 1160 22.82 -70.65 -30.19
CA LYS A 1160 22.28 -71.98 -30.44
C LYS A 1160 20.88 -71.89 -31.06
N LEU A 1161 19.99 -71.09 -30.49
CA LEU A 1161 18.63 -70.84 -31.01
C LEU A 1161 18.65 -70.30 -32.44
N ASN A 1162 19.51 -69.33 -32.74
CA ASN A 1162 19.67 -68.79 -34.09
C ASN A 1162 20.25 -69.81 -35.08
N LYS A 1163 21.02 -70.79 -34.62
CA LYS A 1163 21.54 -71.88 -35.47
C LYS A 1163 20.46 -72.92 -35.76
N THR A 1164 19.58 -73.21 -34.79
CA THR A 1164 18.42 -74.10 -34.98
C THR A 1164 17.40 -73.48 -35.92
N ALA A 1165 17.13 -72.17 -35.79
CA ALA A 1165 16.23 -71.42 -36.67
C ALA A 1165 16.75 -71.23 -38.11
N LYS A 1166 18.05 -71.52 -38.36
CA LYS A 1166 18.66 -71.51 -39.70
C LYS A 1166 18.67 -72.89 -40.38
N ASN A 1167 18.44 -73.94 -39.60
CA ASN A 1167 18.39 -75.33 -40.07
C ASN A 1167 16.96 -75.84 -40.27
N GLN A 1168 15.96 -75.09 -39.80
CA GLN A 1168 14.56 -75.16 -40.23
C GLN A 1168 14.39 -74.22 -41.42
#